data_AF-A0A7G9S8Q9-F1
#
_entry.id   AF-A0A7G9S8Q9-F1
#
_cell.length_a   1.000
_cell.length_b   1.000
_cell.length_c   1.000
_cell.angle_alpha   90.00
_cell.angle_beta   90.00
_cell.angle_gamma   90.00
#
_symmetry.space_group_name_H-M   'P 1'
#
loop_
_entity.id
_entity.type
_entity.pdbx_description
1 polymer ?
#
loop_
_entity_poly.entity_id
_entity_poly.type
_entity_poly.pdbx_seq_one_letter_code
_entity_poly.pdbx_strand_id
1 'polypeptide(L)'
;MKSEPTPFRWLHFSDLHVGNGALPTLWQRFRTLLHDDLDSLLKRVGPIDVIVFSGDLTQKGTPDEFDRLDEVLESVLSKIGTFQERPRIIAVPGNHDLSRPGSLSPQAISLKQWWNDAALREGLWTDEGKQFRDFIATVFENFTAWQSRAIGSGLHLAPETTGYVPGDATYTIKKDAESLGIVTLNSAWLQLSGADYRGRLHVGAEQLGKVTHSIPDEWTRSRTSSLLVTHHPSSWLGKHAPSSWINDINPPGRFDLHLFGHMHEPEVLSSSHGGGFQQRDVQAASLFGLETFGDGSLLRIQGYSVGEIRAVGDARTFQSWPRRLLPMTSGKSKIVPDASQDLDEITGSFELPYAIERNSDGKIDSEPTQTLLEPIGRKSDFELANIRYATGDSSGHRNVRRVELEECEDNLRQQKVVSVNSDWGMGLEGFVATLAKGLGVDQDCVFAIDFANYSTRERFLDDIKERLGSTFQGACEAIAEAGPSLVVFKDLDLPTDCAREIGEVEELARTVSDFAPETYLVVASRRAFRGTLKEVSLKALDEADLGIYVRDSELGGEQYSGADVTSTLFRHTDGVPSRIDTALRDLEIVSLHDLMASNPDYNEDVGGLISNVPSALQAAVSELADSEDRADQRAYDLLLALSSLPQGEQLNRLTRFMGVHPFGPMHARVLLDRSLIDSNTVFDLSGALKSSNLKSLIVPRPVREYVRDSIDSAKSKSIDRKAITFYFGDDWSTGDISSSPTGKRVRDALCNSYEIQNAETLILRANRRAVSEQNSLELEGAIRLASSFIGLLMKGDHFRAAERFSSDMVRLLQELGGFEKELTVIRYEYARALRMMGKVAEAKAEFESLNHSFLSRAQKQSAELGLALCLDKENDTAGAAEAAKRALKINPHCSAGAQAELILANQISDPASRKLELSRLLHLAQKKKYKVLCNNILLDLARLAESADESPVQYLEEVIKSASNKEDFYNTAEQRFNWQQKPCAVRSLTRSTGIY
;
A
#
# COMPACT_ATOMS: atom_id res chain seq x y z
N MET A 1 -56.51 -30.27 -23.93
CA MET A 1 -55.17 -30.68 -23.49
C MET A 1 -54.17 -29.82 -24.22
N LYS A 2 -53.57 -28.82 -23.57
CA LYS A 2 -52.39 -28.15 -24.14
C LYS A 2 -51.26 -29.17 -24.07
N SER A 3 -50.61 -29.46 -25.20
CA SER A 3 -49.42 -30.31 -25.23
C SER A 3 -48.38 -29.74 -24.27
N GLU A 4 -47.72 -30.60 -23.51
CA GLU A 4 -46.56 -30.17 -22.71
C GLU A 4 -45.52 -29.53 -23.65
N PRO A 5 -44.83 -28.47 -23.19
CA PRO A 5 -43.81 -27.78 -23.98
C PRO A 5 -42.68 -28.75 -24.33
N THR A 6 -42.33 -28.86 -25.62
CA THR A 6 -41.25 -29.76 -26.06
C THR A 6 -39.88 -29.13 -25.74
N PRO A 7 -39.04 -29.76 -24.88
CA PRO A 7 -37.70 -29.24 -24.55
C PRO A 7 -36.71 -29.44 -25.70
N PHE A 8 -35.73 -28.53 -25.77
CA PHE A 8 -34.47 -28.77 -26.49
C PHE A 8 -33.36 -29.16 -25.53
N ARG A 9 -32.64 -30.23 -25.84
CA ARG A 9 -31.54 -30.76 -25.04
C ARG A 9 -30.25 -30.79 -25.85
N TRP A 10 -29.14 -30.44 -25.22
CA TRP A 10 -27.82 -30.56 -25.83
C TRP A 10 -26.80 -31.13 -24.86
N LEU A 11 -25.78 -31.75 -25.44
CA LEU A 11 -24.57 -32.16 -24.72
C LEU A 11 -23.49 -31.11 -25.00
N HIS A 12 -22.90 -30.52 -23.95
CA HIS A 12 -21.90 -29.47 -24.09
C HIS A 12 -20.52 -30.00 -23.71
N PHE A 13 -19.61 -29.98 -24.69
CA PHE A 13 -18.21 -30.35 -24.54
C PHE A 13 -17.28 -29.20 -24.90
N SER A 14 -16.08 -29.22 -24.33
CA SER A 14 -14.99 -28.31 -24.68
C SER A 14 -13.64 -28.91 -24.31
N ASP A 15 -12.57 -28.37 -24.89
CA ASP A 15 -11.19 -28.64 -24.45
C ASP A 15 -10.84 -30.14 -24.51
N LEU A 16 -11.08 -30.74 -25.68
CA LEU A 16 -10.79 -32.15 -25.97
C LEU A 16 -9.29 -32.40 -26.17
N HIS A 17 -8.60 -31.44 -26.79
CA HIS A 17 -7.15 -31.49 -27.04
C HIS A 17 -6.67 -32.79 -27.70
N VAL A 18 -7.39 -33.25 -28.74
CA VAL A 18 -6.98 -34.42 -29.53
C VAL A 18 -5.57 -34.21 -30.10
N GLY A 19 -4.65 -35.12 -29.76
CA GLY A 19 -3.23 -35.01 -30.11
C GLY A 19 -2.29 -34.88 -28.93
N ASN A 20 -2.80 -34.60 -27.73
CA ASN A 20 -2.00 -34.57 -26.51
C ASN A 20 -1.39 -35.96 -26.22
N GLY A 21 -0.10 -36.02 -25.85
CA GLY A 21 0.64 -37.28 -25.69
C GLY A 21 0.13 -38.20 -24.57
N ALA A 22 -0.55 -37.65 -23.57
CA ALA A 22 -1.20 -38.41 -22.51
C ALA A 22 -2.60 -38.92 -22.91
N LEU A 23 -3.19 -38.36 -23.98
CA LEU A 23 -4.58 -38.61 -24.35
C LEU A 23 -4.87 -40.07 -24.74
N PRO A 24 -4.02 -40.82 -25.48
CA PRO A 24 -4.36 -42.21 -25.81
C PRO A 24 -4.57 -43.09 -24.57
N THR A 25 -3.75 -42.89 -23.53
CA THR A 25 -3.84 -43.62 -22.26
C THR A 25 -5.02 -43.13 -21.41
N LEU A 26 -5.23 -41.80 -21.35
CA LEU A 26 -6.35 -41.19 -20.63
C LEU A 26 -7.69 -41.55 -21.27
N TRP A 27 -7.79 -41.50 -22.60
CA TRP A 27 -8.98 -41.82 -23.38
C TRP A 27 -9.40 -43.27 -23.18
N GLN A 28 -8.47 -44.23 -23.17
CA GLN A 28 -8.83 -45.63 -22.92
C GLN A 28 -9.54 -45.83 -21.59
N ARG A 29 -9.12 -45.13 -20.53
CA ARG A 29 -9.75 -45.18 -19.20
C ARG A 29 -11.02 -44.33 -19.12
N PHE A 30 -10.96 -43.11 -19.62
CA PHE A 30 -12.06 -42.14 -19.54
C PHE A 30 -13.24 -42.52 -20.43
N ARG A 31 -13.00 -43.10 -21.60
CA ARG A 31 -14.04 -43.53 -22.55
C ARG A 31 -15.05 -44.46 -21.89
N THR A 32 -14.60 -45.46 -21.14
CA THR A 32 -15.50 -46.39 -20.44
C THR A 32 -16.33 -45.65 -19.38
N LEU A 33 -15.69 -44.77 -18.59
CA LEU A 33 -16.37 -43.98 -17.57
C LEU A 33 -17.40 -43.01 -18.16
N LEU A 34 -17.05 -42.34 -19.26
CA LEU A 34 -17.94 -41.47 -20.02
C LEU A 34 -19.12 -42.25 -20.58
N HIS A 35 -18.87 -43.43 -21.17
CA HIS A 35 -19.94 -44.25 -21.72
C HIS A 35 -20.90 -44.76 -20.63
N ASP A 36 -20.39 -45.22 -19.49
CA ASP A 36 -21.20 -45.71 -18.37
C ASP A 36 -22.04 -44.57 -17.75
N ASP A 37 -21.46 -43.37 -17.67
CA ASP A 37 -22.14 -42.20 -17.15
C ASP A 37 -23.22 -41.69 -18.12
N LEU A 38 -22.91 -41.58 -19.42
CA LEU A 38 -23.90 -41.25 -20.45
C LEU A 38 -25.04 -42.27 -20.48
N ASP A 39 -24.73 -43.56 -20.31
CA ASP A 39 -25.75 -44.63 -20.23
C ASP A 39 -26.74 -44.40 -19.10
N SER A 40 -26.23 -43.97 -17.95
CA SER A 40 -27.01 -43.72 -16.74
C SER A 40 -27.78 -42.40 -16.82
N LEU A 41 -27.13 -41.35 -17.31
CA LEU A 41 -27.68 -40.00 -17.37
C LEU A 41 -28.78 -39.90 -18.41
N LEU A 42 -28.59 -40.42 -19.62
CA LEU A 42 -29.58 -40.30 -20.70
C LEU A 42 -30.85 -41.11 -20.42
N LYS A 43 -30.78 -42.21 -19.64
CA LYS A 43 -31.97 -42.92 -19.15
C LYS A 43 -32.84 -42.04 -18.25
N ARG A 44 -32.24 -41.10 -17.53
CA ARG A 44 -32.93 -40.19 -16.61
C ARG A 44 -33.38 -38.90 -17.31
N VAL A 45 -32.52 -38.32 -18.14
CA VAL A 45 -32.73 -37.00 -18.76
C VAL A 45 -33.54 -37.08 -20.07
N GLY A 46 -33.39 -38.18 -20.82
CA GLY A 46 -34.01 -38.34 -22.13
C GLY A 46 -33.09 -37.94 -23.29
N PRO A 47 -33.63 -37.84 -24.52
CA PRO A 47 -32.83 -37.74 -25.73
C PRO A 47 -32.22 -36.36 -25.96
N ILE A 48 -30.98 -36.32 -26.46
CA ILE A 48 -30.19 -35.15 -26.85
C ILE A 48 -30.49 -34.74 -28.31
N ASP A 49 -30.80 -33.48 -28.55
CA ASP A 49 -31.10 -32.96 -29.90
C ASP A 49 -29.82 -32.57 -30.67
N VAL A 50 -28.78 -32.10 -29.97
CA VAL A 50 -27.50 -31.68 -30.58
C VAL A 50 -26.33 -31.81 -29.61
N ILE A 51 -25.12 -31.99 -30.13
CA ILE A 51 -23.88 -31.87 -29.35
C ILE A 51 -23.17 -30.58 -29.74
N VAL A 52 -22.84 -29.75 -28.74
CA VAL A 52 -22.12 -28.49 -28.91
C VAL A 52 -20.69 -28.64 -28.42
N PHE A 53 -19.72 -28.31 -29.29
CA PHE A 53 -18.30 -28.19 -28.93
C PHE A 53 -17.86 -26.73 -28.95
N SER A 54 -17.54 -26.18 -27.79
CA SER A 54 -17.10 -24.79 -27.61
C SER A 54 -15.59 -24.61 -27.72
N GLY A 55 -14.95 -25.26 -28.70
CA GLY A 55 -13.53 -25.09 -29.03
C GLY A 55 -12.56 -26.08 -28.39
N ASP A 56 -11.30 -25.93 -28.81
CA ASP A 56 -10.15 -26.77 -28.46
C ASP A 56 -10.40 -28.27 -28.68
N LEU A 57 -10.87 -28.59 -29.88
CA LEU A 57 -11.10 -29.97 -30.33
C LEU A 57 -9.78 -30.76 -30.40
N THR A 58 -8.73 -30.10 -30.89
CA THR A 58 -7.40 -30.64 -31.12
C THR A 58 -6.36 -29.97 -30.23
N GLN A 59 -5.12 -30.48 -30.21
CA GLN A 59 -4.03 -29.89 -29.44
C GLN A 59 -3.23 -28.86 -30.22
N LYS A 60 -3.08 -29.04 -31.55
CA LYS A 60 -2.24 -28.18 -32.42
C LYS A 60 -2.88 -27.90 -33.78
N GLY A 61 -4.13 -28.27 -34.02
CA GLY A 61 -4.84 -28.01 -35.25
C GLY A 61 -4.25 -28.73 -36.47
N THR A 62 -3.63 -29.89 -36.28
CA THR A 62 -3.02 -30.66 -37.39
C THR A 62 -4.02 -31.62 -38.05
N PRO A 63 -3.85 -31.97 -39.34
CA PRO A 63 -4.75 -32.92 -40.02
C PRO A 63 -4.88 -34.26 -39.28
N ASP A 64 -3.75 -34.84 -38.83
CA ASP A 64 -3.73 -36.11 -38.08
C ASP A 64 -4.46 -36.03 -36.73
N GLU A 65 -4.57 -34.84 -36.12
CA GLU A 65 -5.34 -34.64 -34.90
C GLU A 65 -6.84 -34.60 -35.19
N PHE A 66 -7.26 -33.94 -36.28
CA PHE A 66 -8.66 -33.96 -36.70
C PHE A 66 -9.12 -35.33 -37.22
N ASP A 67 -8.24 -36.13 -37.80
CA ASP A 67 -8.58 -37.51 -38.19
C ASP A 67 -8.79 -38.40 -36.96
N ARG A 68 -7.99 -38.22 -35.91
CA ARG A 68 -8.19 -38.89 -34.61
C ARG A 68 -9.41 -38.35 -33.86
N LEU A 69 -9.78 -37.09 -34.06
CA LEU A 69 -11.00 -36.52 -33.50
C LEU A 69 -12.23 -37.28 -34.00
N ASP A 70 -12.26 -37.67 -35.28
CA ASP A 70 -13.36 -38.45 -35.84
C ASP A 70 -13.54 -39.80 -35.10
N GLU A 71 -12.46 -40.44 -34.62
CA GLU A 71 -12.54 -41.66 -33.81
C GLU A 71 -13.16 -41.42 -32.42
N VAL A 72 -12.79 -40.30 -31.77
CA VAL A 72 -13.34 -39.90 -30.47
C VAL A 72 -14.83 -39.60 -30.60
N LEU A 73 -15.21 -38.82 -31.61
CA LEU A 73 -16.60 -38.44 -31.87
C LEU A 73 -17.46 -39.65 -32.24
N GLU A 74 -16.95 -40.54 -33.10
CA GLU A 74 -17.67 -41.77 -33.47
C GLU A 74 -17.92 -42.66 -32.26
N SER A 75 -16.99 -42.70 -31.29
CA SER A 75 -17.21 -43.43 -30.04
C SER A 75 -18.35 -42.84 -29.21
N VAL A 76 -18.37 -41.52 -29.01
CA VAL A 76 -19.41 -40.85 -28.22
C VAL A 76 -20.77 -40.97 -28.90
N LEU A 77 -20.83 -40.73 -30.21
CA LEU A 77 -22.05 -40.82 -30.99
C LEU A 77 -22.58 -42.25 -31.12
N SER A 78 -21.70 -43.23 -31.25
CA SER A 78 -22.10 -44.65 -31.19
C SER A 78 -22.77 -44.97 -29.87
N LYS A 79 -22.25 -44.45 -28.75
CA LYS A 79 -22.84 -44.67 -27.44
C LYS A 79 -24.20 -43.99 -27.29
N ILE A 80 -24.34 -42.74 -27.73
CA ILE A 80 -25.64 -42.05 -27.72
C ILE A 80 -26.62 -42.74 -28.68
N GLY A 81 -26.13 -43.25 -29.82
CA GLY A 81 -26.89 -44.00 -30.81
C GLY A 81 -27.50 -45.31 -30.30
N THR A 82 -27.08 -45.82 -29.12
CA THR A 82 -27.76 -46.96 -28.49
C THR A 82 -29.06 -46.57 -27.78
N PHE A 83 -29.29 -45.27 -27.54
CA PHE A 83 -30.45 -44.72 -26.84
C PHE A 83 -31.46 -44.04 -27.74
N GLN A 84 -30.99 -43.45 -28.83
CA GLN A 84 -31.76 -42.57 -29.72
C GLN A 84 -31.15 -42.56 -31.12
N GLU A 85 -31.78 -41.85 -32.04
CA GLU A 85 -31.13 -41.48 -33.30
C GLU A 85 -29.88 -40.61 -33.02
N ARG A 86 -28.80 -40.86 -33.78
CA ARG A 86 -27.52 -40.19 -33.57
C ARG A 86 -27.68 -38.67 -33.73
N PRO A 87 -27.41 -37.85 -32.69
CA PRO A 87 -27.48 -36.41 -32.82
C PRO A 87 -26.32 -35.88 -33.67
N ARG A 88 -26.50 -34.69 -34.23
CA ARG A 88 -25.45 -33.99 -34.99
C ARG A 88 -24.63 -33.08 -34.09
N ILE A 89 -23.45 -32.71 -34.57
CA ILE A 89 -22.51 -31.82 -33.88
C ILE A 89 -22.58 -30.40 -34.44
N ILE A 90 -22.40 -29.41 -33.57
CA ILE A 90 -22.02 -28.04 -33.90
C ILE A 90 -20.72 -27.72 -33.16
N ALA A 91 -19.72 -27.20 -33.87
CA ALA A 91 -18.43 -26.84 -33.29
C ALA A 91 -17.98 -25.43 -33.70
N VAL A 92 -17.42 -24.69 -32.73
CA VAL A 92 -16.65 -23.46 -32.95
C VAL A 92 -15.17 -23.78 -32.65
N PRO A 93 -14.19 -23.25 -33.41
CA PRO A 93 -12.79 -23.54 -33.14
C PRO A 93 -12.26 -22.78 -31.91
N GLY A 94 -11.34 -23.39 -31.18
CA GLY A 94 -10.55 -22.75 -30.13
C GLY A 94 -9.15 -22.34 -30.59
N ASN A 95 -8.32 -21.87 -29.65
CA ASN A 95 -6.95 -21.42 -29.94
C ASN A 95 -5.97 -22.58 -30.18
N HIS A 96 -6.37 -23.81 -29.89
CA HIS A 96 -5.62 -25.03 -30.23
C HIS A 96 -6.03 -25.65 -31.57
N ASP A 97 -7.12 -25.18 -32.19
CA ASP A 97 -7.63 -25.70 -33.47
C ASP A 97 -7.02 -25.03 -34.71
N LEU A 98 -6.07 -24.13 -34.51
CA LEU A 98 -5.35 -23.43 -35.58
C LEU A 98 -3.91 -23.91 -35.73
N SER A 99 -3.45 -23.95 -36.98
CA SER A 99 -2.04 -24.10 -37.31
C SER A 99 -1.31 -22.79 -37.08
N ARG A 100 -0.53 -22.71 -36.00
CA ARG A 100 0.14 -21.46 -35.61
C ARG A 100 1.11 -20.99 -36.70
N PRO A 101 0.98 -19.73 -37.18
CA PRO A 101 1.87 -19.19 -38.20
C PRO A 101 3.29 -19.00 -37.68
N GLY A 102 4.27 -19.00 -38.58
CA GLY A 102 5.65 -18.68 -38.24
C GLY A 102 5.79 -17.27 -37.64
N SER A 103 6.73 -17.08 -36.72
CA SER A 103 6.92 -15.83 -35.96
C SER A 103 7.19 -14.59 -36.82
N LEU A 104 7.63 -14.77 -38.06
CA LEU A 104 7.92 -13.71 -39.04
C LEU A 104 6.81 -13.51 -40.10
N SER A 105 5.64 -14.15 -39.94
CA SER A 105 4.50 -13.93 -40.85
C SER A 105 4.07 -12.45 -40.83
N PRO A 106 4.11 -11.74 -41.98
CA PRO A 106 3.73 -10.33 -42.03
C PRO A 106 2.29 -10.08 -41.55
N GLN A 107 1.35 -10.91 -41.98
CA GLN A 107 -0.06 -10.80 -41.60
C GLN A 107 -0.24 -11.05 -40.10
N ALA A 108 0.47 -12.03 -39.51
CA ALA A 108 0.41 -12.27 -38.08
C ALA A 108 0.98 -11.09 -37.27
N ILE A 109 2.06 -10.46 -37.75
CA ILE A 109 2.65 -9.27 -37.12
C ILE A 109 1.67 -8.09 -37.18
N SER A 110 1.03 -7.86 -38.33
CA SER A 110 0.02 -6.81 -38.48
C SER A 110 -1.20 -7.04 -37.59
N LEU A 111 -1.72 -8.26 -37.52
CA LEU A 111 -2.87 -8.60 -36.68
C LEU A 111 -2.60 -8.41 -35.18
N LYS A 112 -1.34 -8.45 -34.71
CA LYS A 112 -0.99 -8.06 -33.33
C LYS A 112 -1.25 -6.57 -33.03
N GLN A 113 -1.30 -5.72 -34.06
CA GLN A 113 -1.62 -4.30 -33.93
C GLN A 113 -3.13 -4.04 -33.96
N TRP A 114 -3.99 -5.06 -33.91
CA TRP A 114 -5.45 -4.93 -33.92
C TRP A 114 -5.96 -3.80 -33.01
N TRP A 115 -5.45 -3.69 -31.79
CA TRP A 115 -5.87 -2.67 -30.83
C TRP A 115 -5.25 -1.29 -31.05
N ASN A 116 -4.14 -1.21 -31.79
CA ASN A 116 -3.40 0.04 -32.01
C ASN A 116 -3.68 0.68 -33.39
N ASP A 117 -4.25 -0.07 -34.33
CA ASP A 117 -4.47 0.36 -35.72
C ASP A 117 -5.97 0.38 -36.06
N ALA A 118 -6.55 1.59 -36.13
CA ALA A 118 -7.95 1.77 -36.49
C ALA A 118 -8.25 1.39 -37.94
N ALA A 119 -7.33 1.65 -38.86
CA ALA A 119 -7.51 1.31 -40.27
C ALA A 119 -7.53 -0.20 -40.48
N LEU A 120 -6.73 -0.95 -39.71
CA LEU A 120 -6.80 -2.40 -39.68
C LEU A 120 -8.16 -2.90 -39.16
N ARG A 121 -8.69 -2.29 -38.10
CA ARG A 121 -9.99 -2.69 -37.51
C ARG A 121 -11.16 -2.47 -38.46
N GLU A 122 -11.21 -1.30 -39.09
CA GLU A 122 -12.27 -0.94 -40.03
C GLU A 122 -12.12 -1.71 -41.36
N GLY A 123 -10.89 -1.81 -41.87
CA GLY A 123 -10.57 -2.46 -43.13
C GLY A 123 -10.70 -3.98 -43.11
N LEU A 124 -10.52 -4.65 -41.97
CA LEU A 124 -10.58 -6.13 -41.87
C LEU A 124 -11.91 -6.69 -42.36
N TRP A 125 -13.00 -5.94 -42.31
CA TRP A 125 -14.33 -6.41 -42.69
C TRP A 125 -14.75 -6.01 -44.12
N THR A 126 -13.94 -5.21 -44.82
CA THR A 126 -14.19 -4.73 -46.19
C THR A 126 -13.33 -5.49 -47.22
N ASP A 127 -13.42 -5.18 -48.51
CA ASP A 127 -12.56 -5.82 -49.52
C ASP A 127 -11.06 -5.54 -49.31
N GLU A 128 -10.69 -4.45 -48.64
CA GLU A 128 -9.29 -4.07 -48.34
C GLU A 128 -8.62 -5.06 -47.36
N GLY A 129 -9.39 -5.59 -46.41
CA GLY A 129 -8.94 -6.57 -45.44
C GLY A 129 -8.87 -8.01 -45.95
N LYS A 130 -9.17 -8.26 -47.23
CA LYS A 130 -9.26 -9.63 -47.78
C LYS A 130 -8.00 -10.45 -47.51
N GLN A 131 -6.81 -9.87 -47.64
CA GLN A 131 -5.54 -10.56 -47.37
C GLN A 131 -5.40 -11.06 -45.92
N PHE A 132 -5.97 -10.35 -44.95
CA PHE A 132 -5.95 -10.75 -43.54
C PHE A 132 -7.00 -11.83 -43.29
N ARG A 133 -8.19 -11.73 -43.91
CA ARG A 133 -9.21 -12.79 -43.84
C ARG A 133 -8.75 -14.08 -44.52
N ASP A 134 -8.10 -14.00 -45.67
CA ASP A 134 -7.51 -15.16 -46.36
C ASP A 134 -6.42 -15.82 -45.49
N PHE A 135 -5.61 -15.01 -44.80
CA PHE A 135 -4.62 -15.51 -43.85
C PHE A 135 -5.27 -16.19 -42.63
N ILE A 136 -6.32 -15.59 -42.04
CA ILE A 136 -7.10 -16.21 -40.96
C ILE A 136 -7.72 -17.53 -41.44
N ALA A 137 -8.27 -17.56 -42.67
CA ALA A 137 -8.78 -18.78 -43.27
C ALA A 137 -7.70 -19.86 -43.42
N THR A 138 -6.47 -19.46 -43.77
CA THR A 138 -5.33 -20.38 -43.90
C THR A 138 -4.93 -20.98 -42.55
N VAL A 139 -4.85 -20.19 -41.46
CA VAL A 139 -4.44 -20.75 -40.15
C VAL A 139 -5.49 -21.71 -39.56
N PHE A 140 -6.76 -21.59 -39.94
CA PHE A 140 -7.84 -22.52 -39.55
C PHE A 140 -8.20 -23.53 -40.67
N GLU A 141 -7.39 -23.68 -41.72
CA GLU A 141 -7.76 -24.49 -42.89
C GLU A 141 -8.08 -25.94 -42.52
N ASN A 142 -7.33 -26.51 -41.56
CA ASN A 142 -7.52 -27.89 -41.10
C ASN A 142 -8.85 -28.05 -40.36
N PHE A 143 -9.24 -27.07 -39.55
CA PHE A 143 -10.55 -27.05 -38.90
C PHE A 143 -11.67 -26.95 -39.94
N THR A 144 -11.56 -26.06 -40.92
CA THR A 144 -12.58 -25.90 -41.96
C THR A 144 -12.68 -27.14 -42.87
N ALA A 145 -11.55 -27.77 -43.19
CA ALA A 145 -11.50 -29.02 -43.93
C ALA A 145 -12.17 -30.15 -43.14
N TRP A 146 -11.93 -30.24 -41.83
CA TRP A 146 -12.62 -31.16 -40.94
C TRP A 146 -14.12 -30.90 -40.87
N GLN A 147 -14.54 -29.65 -40.66
CA GLN A 147 -15.95 -29.28 -40.61
C GLN A 147 -16.66 -29.63 -41.92
N SER A 148 -16.03 -29.36 -43.07
CA SER A 148 -16.60 -29.67 -44.39
C SER A 148 -16.81 -31.16 -44.61
N ARG A 149 -15.82 -32.01 -44.26
CA ARG A 149 -15.98 -33.47 -44.35
C ARG A 149 -17.01 -33.99 -43.34
N ALA A 150 -17.06 -33.42 -42.14
CA ALA A 150 -18.02 -33.80 -41.11
C ALA A 150 -19.46 -33.43 -41.49
N ILE A 151 -19.68 -32.32 -42.20
CA ILE A 151 -20.97 -32.00 -42.80
C ILE A 151 -21.31 -33.01 -43.89
N GLY A 152 -20.36 -33.33 -44.77
CA GLY A 152 -20.54 -34.28 -45.86
C GLY A 152 -20.88 -35.70 -45.41
N SER A 153 -20.37 -36.13 -44.24
CA SER A 153 -20.67 -37.43 -43.63
C SER A 153 -21.96 -37.43 -42.79
N GLY A 154 -22.58 -36.27 -42.58
CA GLY A 154 -23.74 -36.10 -41.71
C GLY A 154 -23.41 -36.04 -40.21
N LEU A 155 -22.13 -36.03 -39.84
CA LEU A 155 -21.64 -35.91 -38.47
C LEU A 155 -21.94 -34.51 -37.88
N HIS A 156 -21.63 -33.46 -38.65
CA HIS A 156 -21.83 -32.06 -38.27
C HIS A 156 -23.07 -31.50 -38.96
N LEU A 157 -23.79 -30.61 -38.28
CA LEU A 157 -24.93 -29.91 -38.85
C LEU A 157 -24.47 -28.92 -39.93
N ALA A 158 -25.13 -28.87 -41.09
CA ALA A 158 -24.80 -27.86 -42.09
C ALA A 158 -25.24 -26.45 -41.59
N PRO A 159 -24.38 -25.43 -41.68
CA PRO A 159 -24.76 -24.06 -41.31
C PRO A 159 -25.80 -23.48 -42.29
N GLU A 160 -26.72 -22.66 -41.77
CA GLU A 160 -27.63 -21.86 -42.60
C GLU A 160 -26.87 -20.72 -43.29
N THR A 161 -26.03 -20.03 -42.53
CA THR A 161 -25.18 -18.94 -43.00
C THR A 161 -23.79 -19.06 -42.37
N THR A 162 -22.74 -18.70 -43.13
CA THR A 162 -21.35 -18.65 -42.67
C THR A 162 -20.83 -17.21 -42.65
N GLY A 163 -19.93 -16.90 -41.70
CA GLY A 163 -19.43 -15.55 -41.43
C GLY A 163 -18.14 -15.19 -42.17
N TYR A 164 -17.42 -14.20 -41.63
CA TYR A 164 -16.18 -13.68 -42.22
C TYR A 164 -14.95 -14.53 -41.87
N VAL A 165 -14.91 -15.08 -40.66
CA VAL A 165 -13.81 -15.93 -40.20
C VAL A 165 -14.29 -17.36 -39.97
N PRO A 166 -13.43 -18.38 -40.13
CA PRO A 166 -13.82 -19.78 -39.92
C PRO A 166 -14.43 -20.03 -38.54
N GLY A 167 -15.54 -20.76 -38.49
CA GLY A 167 -16.29 -21.01 -37.26
C GLY A 167 -17.46 -20.05 -37.02
N ASP A 168 -17.50 -18.90 -37.68
CA ASP A 168 -18.68 -18.02 -37.64
C ASP A 168 -19.83 -18.65 -38.43
N ALA A 169 -20.95 -18.97 -37.77
CA ALA A 169 -22.10 -19.57 -38.44
C ALA A 169 -23.42 -19.44 -37.66
N THR A 170 -24.53 -19.70 -38.36
CA THR A 170 -25.86 -19.88 -37.77
C THR A 170 -26.42 -21.26 -38.05
N TYR A 171 -27.19 -21.80 -37.11
CA TYR A 171 -27.86 -23.09 -37.21
C TYR A 171 -29.27 -22.99 -36.63
N THR A 172 -30.22 -23.73 -37.21
CA THR A 172 -31.58 -23.86 -36.66
C THR A 172 -31.96 -25.34 -36.54
N ILE A 173 -32.39 -25.75 -35.35
CA ILE A 173 -32.95 -27.08 -35.08
C ILE A 173 -34.44 -26.93 -34.87
N LYS A 174 -35.25 -27.72 -35.59
CA LYS A 174 -36.71 -27.70 -35.52
C LYS A 174 -37.22 -28.97 -34.85
N LYS A 175 -38.13 -28.82 -33.90
CA LYS A 175 -38.76 -29.92 -33.16
C LYS A 175 -40.22 -29.56 -32.90
N ASP A 176 -41.14 -30.30 -33.49
CA ASP A 176 -42.57 -29.99 -33.52
C ASP A 176 -42.85 -28.55 -34.01
N ALA A 177 -43.51 -27.73 -33.18
CA ALA A 177 -43.78 -26.32 -33.47
C ALA A 177 -42.67 -25.38 -32.96
N GLU A 178 -41.64 -25.90 -32.28
CA GLU A 178 -40.59 -25.13 -31.64
C GLU A 178 -39.29 -25.14 -32.45
N SER A 179 -38.45 -24.12 -32.24
CA SER A 179 -37.15 -24.00 -32.90
C SER A 179 -36.05 -23.46 -31.99
N LEU A 180 -34.86 -24.06 -32.07
CA LEU A 180 -33.64 -23.61 -31.40
C LEU A 180 -32.69 -23.02 -32.43
N GLY A 181 -32.40 -21.72 -32.29
CA GLY A 181 -31.35 -21.03 -33.03
C GLY A 181 -30.01 -21.13 -32.31
N ILE A 182 -28.92 -21.33 -33.04
CA ILE A 182 -27.56 -21.35 -32.48
C ILE A 182 -26.68 -20.47 -33.36
N VAL A 183 -26.00 -19.50 -32.76
CA VAL A 183 -24.96 -18.68 -33.39
C VAL A 183 -23.61 -19.12 -32.86
N THR A 184 -22.66 -19.44 -33.74
CA THR A 184 -21.26 -19.66 -33.37
C THR A 184 -20.43 -18.47 -33.83
N LEU A 185 -19.57 -17.93 -32.96
CA LEU A 185 -18.61 -16.86 -33.32
C LEU A 185 -17.21 -17.28 -32.88
N ASN A 186 -16.26 -17.29 -33.81
CA ASN A 186 -14.88 -17.61 -33.50
C ASN A 186 -14.27 -16.45 -32.69
N SER A 187 -13.83 -16.72 -31.45
CA SER A 187 -13.13 -15.76 -30.60
C SER A 187 -11.61 -15.93 -30.59
N ALA A 188 -11.08 -17.00 -31.20
CA ALA A 188 -9.67 -17.37 -31.19
C ALA A 188 -8.85 -16.81 -32.37
N TRP A 189 -9.48 -16.15 -33.35
CA TRP A 189 -8.81 -15.76 -34.61
C TRP A 189 -7.67 -14.73 -34.45
N LEU A 190 -7.60 -14.01 -33.33
CA LEU A 190 -6.45 -13.15 -32.98
C LEU A 190 -5.33 -13.87 -32.20
N GLN A 191 -5.58 -15.08 -31.69
CA GLN A 191 -4.64 -15.83 -30.85
C GLN A 191 -3.60 -16.62 -31.67
N LEU A 192 -2.87 -15.90 -32.51
CA LEU A 192 -1.91 -16.46 -33.46
C LEU A 192 -0.59 -16.92 -32.81
N SER A 193 -0.44 -16.81 -31.49
CA SER A 193 0.73 -17.27 -30.74
C SER A 193 0.36 -17.82 -29.35
N GLY A 194 1.30 -18.48 -28.68
CA GLY A 194 1.11 -19.03 -27.33
C GLY A 194 1.30 -18.04 -26.18
N ALA A 195 1.28 -16.73 -26.45
CA ALA A 195 1.32 -15.69 -25.41
C ALA A 195 -0.02 -15.59 -24.66
N ASP A 196 -0.09 -14.75 -23.63
CA ASP A 196 -1.35 -14.41 -22.96
C ASP A 196 -2.15 -13.36 -23.77
N TYR A 197 -3.42 -13.68 -24.01
CA TYR A 197 -4.38 -12.89 -24.78
C TYR A 197 -5.62 -12.50 -23.98
N ARG A 198 -5.63 -12.67 -22.64
CA ARG A 198 -6.74 -12.21 -21.82
C ARG A 198 -6.95 -10.70 -22.00
N GLY A 199 -8.18 -10.31 -22.32
CA GLY A 199 -8.55 -8.93 -22.65
C GLY A 199 -7.99 -8.41 -23.98
N ARG A 200 -7.52 -9.28 -24.87
CA ARG A 200 -6.88 -8.92 -26.16
C ARG A 200 -7.50 -9.61 -27.37
N LEU A 201 -8.52 -10.45 -27.19
CA LEU A 201 -9.25 -11.09 -28.28
C LEU A 201 -10.44 -10.24 -28.72
N HIS A 202 -11.03 -10.57 -29.87
CA HIS A 202 -12.14 -9.79 -30.42
C HIS A 202 -13.23 -10.68 -30.99
N VAL A 203 -14.48 -10.37 -30.62
CA VAL A 203 -15.68 -10.79 -31.32
C VAL A 203 -16.45 -9.50 -31.64
N GLY A 204 -16.62 -9.22 -32.93
CA GLY A 204 -17.16 -7.96 -33.43
C GLY A 204 -18.60 -8.05 -33.92
N ALA A 205 -19.31 -6.90 -33.95
CA ALA A 205 -20.70 -6.83 -34.43
C ALA A 205 -20.79 -7.22 -35.92
N GLU A 206 -19.70 -7.06 -36.65
CA GLU A 206 -19.53 -7.45 -38.04
C GLU A 206 -19.61 -8.96 -38.21
N GLN A 207 -19.09 -9.75 -37.26
CA GLN A 207 -19.20 -11.22 -37.29
C GLN A 207 -20.66 -11.64 -37.11
N LEU A 208 -21.33 -11.13 -36.07
CA LEU A 208 -22.73 -11.43 -35.79
C LEU A 208 -23.66 -10.93 -36.92
N GLY A 209 -23.44 -9.71 -37.39
CA GLY A 209 -24.18 -9.11 -38.49
C GLY A 209 -24.02 -9.92 -39.77
N LYS A 210 -22.82 -10.43 -40.07
CA LYS A 210 -22.61 -11.25 -41.27
C LYS A 210 -23.44 -12.54 -41.27
N VAL A 211 -23.48 -13.26 -40.14
CA VAL A 211 -24.19 -14.54 -40.04
C VAL A 211 -25.71 -14.39 -39.86
N THR A 212 -26.16 -13.23 -39.38
CA THR A 212 -27.59 -12.92 -39.19
C THR A 212 -28.14 -11.97 -40.27
N HIS A 213 -27.41 -11.69 -41.34
CA HIS A 213 -27.81 -10.73 -42.39
C HIS A 213 -28.14 -9.32 -41.86
N SER A 214 -27.38 -8.87 -40.86
CA SER A 214 -27.49 -7.57 -40.17
C SER A 214 -28.82 -7.37 -39.41
N ILE A 215 -29.54 -8.44 -39.12
CA ILE A 215 -30.81 -8.42 -38.37
C ILE A 215 -30.78 -9.35 -37.14
N PRO A 216 -29.78 -9.24 -36.24
CA PRO A 216 -29.58 -10.20 -35.15
C PRO A 216 -30.79 -10.34 -34.22
N ASP A 217 -31.48 -9.25 -33.89
CA ASP A 217 -32.65 -9.30 -33.00
C ASP A 217 -33.88 -9.96 -33.66
N GLU A 218 -34.12 -9.71 -34.95
CA GLU A 218 -35.18 -10.40 -35.70
C GLU A 218 -34.84 -11.88 -35.88
N TRP A 219 -33.56 -12.16 -36.11
CA TRP A 219 -33.05 -13.51 -36.20
C TRP A 219 -33.30 -14.27 -34.89
N THR A 220 -32.93 -13.75 -33.72
CA THR A 220 -33.15 -14.49 -32.47
C THR A 220 -34.63 -14.59 -32.09
N ARG A 221 -35.43 -13.53 -32.30
CA ARG A 221 -36.88 -13.52 -31.98
C ARG A 221 -37.72 -14.45 -32.85
N SER A 222 -37.28 -14.75 -34.07
CA SER A 222 -37.97 -15.68 -34.97
C SER A 222 -37.80 -17.16 -34.59
N ARG A 223 -36.96 -17.47 -33.59
CA ARG A 223 -36.82 -18.81 -33.01
C ARG A 223 -37.48 -18.88 -31.63
N THR A 224 -37.80 -20.08 -31.14
CA THR A 224 -38.32 -20.26 -29.77
C THR A 224 -37.26 -19.91 -28.73
N SER A 225 -36.05 -20.42 -28.94
CA SER A 225 -34.89 -20.15 -28.10
C SER A 225 -33.64 -19.94 -28.95
N SER A 226 -32.67 -19.19 -28.45
CA SER A 226 -31.44 -18.84 -29.16
C SER A 226 -30.20 -18.95 -28.28
N LEU A 227 -29.19 -19.69 -28.74
CA LEU A 227 -27.89 -19.84 -28.06
C LEU A 227 -26.79 -19.10 -28.82
N LEU A 228 -25.89 -18.47 -28.09
CA LEU A 228 -24.61 -17.96 -28.60
C LEU A 228 -23.49 -18.91 -28.18
N VAL A 229 -22.55 -19.24 -29.05
CA VAL A 229 -21.44 -20.14 -28.74
C VAL A 229 -20.11 -19.51 -29.17
N THR A 230 -19.17 -19.43 -28.24
CA THR A 230 -17.79 -19.01 -28.49
C THR A 230 -16.82 -19.98 -27.80
N HIS A 231 -15.51 -19.85 -28.03
CA HIS A 231 -14.53 -20.61 -27.25
C HIS A 231 -14.17 -19.90 -25.94
N HIS A 232 -13.71 -18.66 -26.03
CA HIS A 232 -13.35 -17.84 -24.88
C HIS A 232 -14.53 -17.03 -24.32
N PRO A 233 -14.60 -16.77 -22.99
CA PRO A 233 -15.60 -15.89 -22.41
C PRO A 233 -15.41 -14.42 -22.82
N SER A 234 -16.44 -13.61 -22.55
CA SER A 234 -16.44 -12.17 -22.78
C SER A 234 -15.26 -11.44 -22.09
N SER A 235 -14.77 -11.96 -20.96
CA SER A 235 -13.63 -11.42 -20.21
C SER A 235 -12.28 -11.52 -20.94
N TRP A 236 -12.18 -12.34 -21.99
CA TRP A 236 -11.00 -12.44 -22.86
C TRP A 236 -11.04 -11.44 -24.02
N LEU A 237 -12.20 -10.82 -24.26
CA LEU A 237 -12.38 -9.84 -25.31
C LEU A 237 -11.89 -8.46 -24.87
N GLY A 238 -11.35 -7.67 -25.79
CA GLY A 238 -10.83 -6.33 -25.47
C GLY A 238 -11.93 -5.35 -25.05
N LYS A 239 -11.74 -4.72 -23.89
CA LYS A 239 -12.68 -3.72 -23.31
C LYS A 239 -12.82 -2.43 -24.13
N HIS A 240 -11.94 -2.20 -25.11
CA HIS A 240 -11.90 -1.02 -25.98
C HIS A 240 -12.31 -1.31 -27.44
N ALA A 241 -13.09 -2.37 -27.67
CA ALA A 241 -13.61 -2.69 -29.00
C ALA A 241 -14.58 -1.61 -29.51
N PRO A 242 -14.55 -1.26 -30.81
CA PRO A 242 -15.53 -0.34 -31.42
C PRO A 242 -16.97 -0.81 -31.23
N SER A 243 -17.19 -2.13 -31.22
CA SER A 243 -18.44 -2.78 -30.81
C SER A 243 -18.32 -3.38 -29.42
N SER A 244 -19.26 -3.11 -28.53
CA SER A 244 -19.33 -3.68 -27.18
C SER A 244 -19.98 -5.06 -27.20
N TRP A 245 -19.40 -6.02 -26.47
CA TRP A 245 -20.01 -7.34 -26.27
C TRP A 245 -21.44 -7.23 -25.73
N ILE A 246 -21.66 -6.37 -24.73
CA ILE A 246 -22.96 -6.18 -24.07
C ILE A 246 -23.91 -5.39 -24.95
N ASN A 247 -23.47 -4.42 -25.75
CA ASN A 247 -24.41 -3.59 -26.52
C ASN A 247 -24.74 -4.21 -27.88
N ASP A 248 -23.73 -4.73 -28.56
CA ASP A 248 -23.81 -5.03 -29.99
C ASP A 248 -23.85 -6.53 -30.29
N ILE A 249 -23.32 -7.39 -29.41
CA ILE A 249 -23.27 -8.85 -29.63
C ILE A 249 -24.35 -9.56 -28.85
N ASN A 250 -24.30 -9.48 -27.52
CA ASN A 250 -25.15 -10.22 -26.60
C ASN A 250 -25.85 -9.28 -25.61
N PRO A 251 -26.63 -8.26 -26.04
CA PRO A 251 -27.42 -7.47 -25.11
C PRO A 251 -28.43 -8.33 -24.35
N PRO A 252 -28.78 -7.93 -23.11
CA PRO A 252 -29.84 -8.56 -22.33
C PRO A 252 -31.08 -8.90 -23.17
N GLY A 253 -31.44 -10.19 -23.19
CA GLY A 253 -32.63 -10.68 -23.88
C GLY A 253 -32.44 -11.07 -25.36
N ARG A 254 -31.26 -10.86 -25.98
CA ARG A 254 -31.03 -11.31 -27.36
C ARG A 254 -30.85 -12.82 -27.47
N PHE A 255 -29.99 -13.39 -26.65
CA PHE A 255 -29.76 -14.83 -26.55
C PHE A 255 -30.25 -15.34 -25.19
N ASP A 256 -30.75 -16.56 -25.16
CA ASP A 256 -31.15 -17.25 -23.94
C ASP A 256 -29.93 -17.57 -23.08
N LEU A 257 -28.88 -18.12 -23.71
CA LEU A 257 -27.62 -18.54 -23.10
C LEU A 257 -26.44 -18.25 -24.04
N HIS A 258 -25.29 -17.95 -23.46
CA HIS A 258 -23.99 -17.93 -24.11
C HIS A 258 -23.14 -19.10 -23.60
N LEU A 259 -22.84 -20.06 -24.47
CA LEU A 259 -22.06 -21.25 -24.20
C LEU A 259 -20.58 -21.01 -24.57
N PHE A 260 -19.65 -21.32 -23.67
CA PHE A 260 -18.22 -21.20 -23.95
C PHE A 260 -17.36 -22.23 -23.17
N GLY A 261 -16.06 -22.27 -23.45
CA GLY A 261 -15.08 -23.20 -22.86
C GLY A 261 -13.88 -22.47 -22.23
N HIS A 262 -12.66 -23.01 -22.43
CA HIS A 262 -11.36 -22.37 -22.12
C HIS A 262 -10.99 -22.20 -20.63
N MET A 263 -11.92 -21.78 -19.77
CA MET A 263 -11.63 -21.47 -18.36
C MET A 263 -11.62 -22.71 -17.44
N HIS A 264 -11.73 -23.92 -18.02
CA HIS A 264 -11.62 -25.28 -17.45
C HIS A 264 -12.58 -25.68 -16.31
N GLU A 265 -13.05 -24.75 -15.47
CA GLU A 265 -14.00 -25.01 -14.37
C GLU A 265 -15.43 -24.66 -14.80
N PRO A 266 -16.40 -25.59 -14.72
CA PRO A 266 -17.76 -25.30 -15.13
C PRO A 266 -18.39 -24.23 -14.24
N GLU A 267 -18.94 -23.19 -14.85
CA GLU A 267 -19.62 -22.08 -14.18
C GLU A 267 -20.88 -21.71 -14.96
N VAL A 268 -21.95 -21.35 -14.23
CA VAL A 268 -23.13 -20.70 -14.80
C VAL A 268 -23.35 -19.37 -14.11
N LEU A 269 -23.23 -18.29 -14.87
CA LEU A 269 -23.33 -16.92 -14.38
C LEU A 269 -24.56 -16.24 -15.00
N SER A 270 -25.39 -15.62 -14.17
CA SER A 270 -26.48 -14.74 -14.62
C SER A 270 -26.20 -13.30 -14.21
N SER A 271 -26.05 -12.39 -15.17
CA SER A 271 -25.72 -10.98 -14.92
C SER A 271 -26.78 -10.04 -15.48
N SER A 272 -27.24 -9.08 -14.67
CA SER A 272 -28.12 -7.98 -15.11
C SER A 272 -27.48 -6.63 -14.79
N HIS A 273 -27.77 -5.62 -15.61
CA HIS A 273 -27.26 -4.26 -15.45
C HIS A 273 -28.42 -3.26 -15.50
N GLY A 274 -28.46 -2.30 -14.57
CA GLY A 274 -29.44 -1.20 -14.57
C GLY A 274 -30.92 -1.63 -14.51
N GLY A 275 -31.22 -2.77 -13.89
CA GLY A 275 -32.57 -3.35 -13.85
C GLY A 275 -33.03 -4.03 -15.15
N GLY A 276 -32.14 -4.16 -16.14
CA GLY A 276 -32.40 -4.89 -17.38
C GLY A 276 -32.43 -6.41 -17.20
N PHE A 277 -32.81 -7.13 -18.26
CA PHE A 277 -32.84 -8.59 -18.28
C PHE A 277 -31.46 -9.20 -17.96
N GLN A 278 -31.47 -10.44 -17.49
CA GLN A 278 -30.24 -11.19 -17.23
C GLN A 278 -29.66 -11.78 -18.54
N GLN A 279 -28.36 -11.59 -18.75
CA GLN A 279 -27.54 -12.43 -19.63
C GLN A 279 -27.13 -13.67 -18.86
N ARG A 280 -26.99 -14.81 -19.55
CA ARG A 280 -26.65 -16.10 -18.94
C ARG A 280 -25.46 -16.71 -19.67
N ASP A 281 -24.34 -16.79 -18.97
CA ASP A 281 -23.09 -17.35 -19.44
C ASP A 281 -22.98 -18.79 -18.86
N VAL A 282 -22.74 -19.79 -19.71
CA VAL A 282 -22.69 -21.21 -19.35
C VAL A 282 -21.39 -21.81 -19.87
N GLN A 283 -20.49 -22.14 -18.97
CA GLN A 283 -19.18 -22.68 -19.30
C GLN A 283 -19.17 -24.22 -19.27
N ALA A 284 -18.59 -24.83 -20.30
CA ALA A 284 -18.27 -26.25 -20.30
C ALA A 284 -17.09 -26.57 -19.37
N ALA A 285 -17.18 -27.70 -18.68
CA ALA A 285 -16.01 -28.35 -18.08
C ALA A 285 -15.08 -28.86 -19.19
N SER A 286 -13.76 -28.88 -18.93
CA SER A 286 -12.80 -29.47 -19.85
C SER A 286 -12.97 -30.98 -19.91
N LEU A 287 -13.00 -31.58 -21.11
CA LEU A 287 -13.13 -33.03 -21.22
C LEU A 287 -11.81 -33.77 -20.91
N PHE A 288 -10.64 -33.18 -21.27
CA PHE A 288 -9.30 -33.78 -21.08
C PHE A 288 -8.25 -32.81 -20.52
N GLY A 289 -8.60 -32.02 -19.50
CA GLY A 289 -7.63 -31.16 -18.81
C GLY A 289 -6.45 -31.95 -18.21
N LEU A 290 -5.21 -31.54 -18.51
CA LEU A 290 -3.99 -32.05 -17.85
C LEU A 290 -3.95 -31.65 -16.37
N GLU A 291 -3.41 -32.51 -15.51
CA GLU A 291 -3.30 -32.33 -14.05
C GLU A 291 -2.43 -31.13 -13.59
N THR A 292 -1.86 -30.33 -14.51
CA THR A 292 -1.03 -29.16 -14.16
C THR A 292 -1.11 -28.03 -15.21
N PHE A 293 -1.34 -26.80 -14.77
CA PHE A 293 -1.07 -25.56 -15.51
C PHE A 293 -0.25 -24.61 -14.64
N GLY A 294 0.72 -23.90 -15.22
CA GLY A 294 1.60 -22.98 -14.48
C GLY A 294 2.59 -23.69 -13.56
N ASP A 295 2.91 -23.03 -12.44
CA ASP A 295 3.90 -23.38 -11.40
C ASP A 295 3.63 -24.69 -10.63
N GLY A 296 2.78 -25.58 -11.17
CA GLY A 296 2.60 -26.94 -10.68
C GLY A 296 1.57 -27.10 -9.55
N SER A 297 0.69 -26.11 -9.34
CA SER A 297 -0.19 -26.07 -8.15
C SER A 297 -1.69 -26.33 -8.38
N LEU A 298 -2.20 -26.34 -9.63
CA LEU A 298 -3.64 -26.49 -9.91
C LEU A 298 -4.00 -27.76 -10.71
N LEU A 299 -4.82 -28.62 -10.11
CA LEU A 299 -5.44 -29.82 -10.70
C LEU A 299 -6.65 -29.42 -11.57
N ARG A 300 -6.59 -29.65 -12.89
CA ARG A 300 -7.71 -29.34 -13.81
C ARG A 300 -8.89 -30.31 -13.65
N ILE A 301 -10.12 -29.78 -13.79
CA ILE A 301 -11.39 -30.52 -13.75
C ILE A 301 -11.61 -31.26 -15.08
N GLN A 302 -12.04 -32.53 -15.02
CA GLN A 302 -12.47 -33.32 -16.18
C GLN A 302 -13.98 -33.59 -16.10
N GLY A 303 -14.75 -33.21 -17.12
CA GLY A 303 -16.22 -33.28 -17.03
C GLY A 303 -16.96 -32.92 -18.32
N TYR A 304 -18.29 -32.86 -18.22
CA TYR A 304 -19.20 -32.40 -19.28
C TYR A 304 -20.55 -31.99 -18.68
N SER A 305 -21.45 -31.40 -19.46
CA SER A 305 -22.81 -31.12 -19.00
C SER A 305 -23.86 -31.47 -20.07
N VAL A 306 -25.06 -31.83 -19.60
CA VAL A 306 -26.26 -31.82 -20.44
C VAL A 306 -27.05 -30.56 -20.09
N GLY A 307 -27.43 -29.78 -21.09
CA GLY A 307 -28.31 -28.62 -20.95
C GLY A 307 -29.68 -28.92 -21.53
N GLU A 308 -30.73 -28.38 -20.92
CA GLU A 308 -32.10 -28.40 -21.43
C GLU A 308 -32.70 -27.00 -21.33
N ILE A 309 -33.40 -26.57 -22.38
CA ILE A 309 -34.24 -25.38 -22.36
C ILE A 309 -35.69 -25.75 -22.64
N ARG A 310 -36.58 -25.38 -21.71
CA ARG A 310 -38.05 -25.49 -21.85
C ARG A 310 -38.64 -24.10 -22.06
N ALA A 311 -39.53 -23.96 -23.03
CA ALA A 311 -40.19 -22.70 -23.34
C ALA A 311 -41.71 -22.82 -23.19
N VAL A 312 -42.33 -21.92 -22.41
CA VAL A 312 -43.79 -21.81 -22.24
C VAL A 312 -44.20 -20.35 -22.41
N GLY A 313 -44.60 -19.97 -23.62
CA GLY A 313 -44.83 -18.56 -23.94
C GLY A 313 -43.53 -17.77 -23.80
N ASP A 314 -43.51 -16.80 -22.90
CA ASP A 314 -42.32 -15.99 -22.58
C ASP A 314 -41.52 -16.54 -21.40
N ALA A 315 -42.06 -17.52 -20.66
CA ALA A 315 -41.32 -18.20 -19.62
C ALA A 315 -40.33 -19.21 -20.23
N ARG A 316 -39.14 -19.27 -19.66
CA ARG A 316 -38.08 -20.20 -20.00
C ARG A 316 -37.59 -20.89 -18.72
N THR A 317 -37.16 -22.13 -18.86
CA THR A 317 -36.43 -22.84 -17.80
C THR A 317 -35.21 -23.47 -18.42
N PHE A 318 -34.03 -23.04 -17.97
CA PHE A 318 -32.78 -23.72 -18.28
C PHE A 318 -32.49 -24.73 -17.17
N GLN A 319 -32.26 -25.99 -17.52
CA GLN A 319 -31.88 -27.04 -16.59
C GLN A 319 -30.53 -27.61 -17.02
N SER A 320 -29.63 -27.83 -16.07
CA SER A 320 -28.28 -28.34 -16.35
C SER A 320 -27.93 -29.51 -15.45
N TRP A 321 -27.35 -30.56 -16.05
CA TRP A 321 -26.78 -31.72 -15.36
C TRP A 321 -25.26 -31.72 -15.51
N PRO A 322 -24.51 -30.96 -14.70
CA PRO A 322 -23.07 -30.94 -14.75
C PRO A 322 -22.48 -32.24 -14.19
N ARG A 323 -21.44 -32.75 -14.86
CA ARG A 323 -20.78 -34.03 -14.57
C ARG A 323 -19.29 -33.79 -14.39
N ARG A 324 -18.70 -34.40 -13.35
CA ARG A 324 -17.27 -34.31 -13.06
C ARG A 324 -16.68 -35.68 -12.74
N LEU A 325 -15.45 -35.92 -13.19
CA LEU A 325 -14.66 -37.09 -12.83
C LEU A 325 -14.08 -36.91 -11.42
N LEU A 326 -14.36 -37.86 -10.52
CA LEU A 326 -13.79 -37.91 -9.18
C LEU A 326 -13.00 -39.21 -8.94
N PRO A 327 -11.83 -39.13 -8.27
CA PRO A 327 -11.13 -40.31 -7.76
C PRO A 327 -11.85 -40.86 -6.52
N MET A 328 -12.01 -42.18 -6.46
CA MET A 328 -12.60 -42.90 -5.34
C MET A 328 -11.49 -43.46 -4.44
N THR A 329 -11.77 -43.65 -3.15
CA THR A 329 -10.83 -44.25 -2.17
C THR A 329 -10.35 -45.65 -2.56
N SER A 330 -11.11 -46.39 -3.37
CA SER A 330 -10.73 -47.69 -3.93
C SER A 330 -9.66 -47.62 -5.03
N GLY A 331 -9.19 -46.43 -5.41
CA GLY A 331 -8.27 -46.20 -6.53
C GLY A 331 -8.94 -46.18 -7.91
N LYS A 332 -10.25 -46.46 -7.99
CA LYS A 332 -11.06 -46.27 -9.20
C LYS A 332 -11.42 -44.80 -9.38
N SER A 333 -11.78 -44.39 -10.59
CA SER A 333 -12.39 -43.08 -10.85
C SER A 333 -13.83 -43.27 -11.30
N LYS A 334 -14.70 -42.29 -11.06
CA LYS A 334 -16.09 -42.31 -11.51
C LYS A 334 -16.52 -40.91 -11.94
N ILE A 335 -17.29 -40.83 -13.02
CA ILE A 335 -18.00 -39.59 -13.37
C ILE A 335 -19.29 -39.54 -12.56
N VAL A 336 -19.50 -38.43 -11.87
CA VAL A 336 -20.62 -38.23 -10.93
C VAL A 336 -21.23 -36.83 -11.15
N PRO A 337 -22.43 -36.54 -10.60
CA PRO A 337 -22.92 -35.16 -10.57
C PRO A 337 -21.88 -34.24 -9.91
N ASP A 338 -21.66 -33.07 -10.49
CA ASP A 338 -20.69 -32.12 -9.98
C ASP A 338 -21.21 -31.37 -8.74
N ALA A 339 -20.99 -31.97 -7.56
CA ALA A 339 -21.50 -31.47 -6.28
C ALA A 339 -20.81 -30.19 -5.78
N SER A 340 -19.87 -29.60 -6.52
CA SER A 340 -19.43 -28.21 -6.26
C SER A 340 -20.45 -27.18 -6.74
N GLN A 341 -21.47 -27.60 -7.49
CA GLN A 341 -22.62 -26.79 -7.87
C GLN A 341 -23.83 -27.19 -7.02
N ASP A 342 -24.77 -26.27 -6.81
CA ASP A 342 -25.97 -26.48 -6.01
C ASP A 342 -27.00 -27.33 -6.78
N LEU A 343 -26.84 -28.66 -6.74
CA LEU A 343 -27.67 -29.62 -7.46
C LEU A 343 -28.77 -30.19 -6.57
N ASP A 344 -29.98 -30.29 -7.12
CA ASP A 344 -31.06 -31.04 -6.49
C ASP A 344 -30.66 -32.52 -6.33
N GLU A 345 -30.79 -33.05 -5.12
CA GLU A 345 -30.27 -34.38 -4.76
C GLU A 345 -30.92 -35.53 -5.54
N ILE A 346 -32.17 -35.34 -5.99
CA ILE A 346 -32.96 -36.37 -6.69
C ILE A 346 -32.60 -36.36 -8.18
N THR A 347 -32.64 -35.18 -8.78
CA THR A 347 -32.46 -34.97 -10.22
C THR A 347 -31.00 -34.78 -10.60
N GLY A 348 -30.09 -34.53 -9.65
CA GLY A 348 -28.68 -34.22 -9.89
C GLY A 348 -28.48 -33.11 -10.92
N SER A 349 -29.36 -32.10 -10.89
CA SER A 349 -29.36 -30.91 -11.75
C SER A 349 -29.74 -29.68 -10.94
N PHE A 350 -29.45 -28.51 -11.48
CA PHE A 350 -30.09 -27.27 -11.06
C PHE A 350 -31.02 -26.75 -12.17
N GLU A 351 -32.04 -25.98 -11.77
CA GLU A 351 -32.96 -25.31 -12.68
C GLU A 351 -32.89 -23.79 -12.49
N LEU A 352 -32.83 -23.06 -13.61
CA LEU A 352 -32.85 -21.60 -13.68
C LEU A 352 -34.08 -21.16 -14.48
N PRO A 353 -35.19 -20.82 -13.80
CA PRO A 353 -36.35 -20.22 -14.45
C PRO A 353 -36.10 -18.75 -14.78
N TYR A 354 -36.57 -18.29 -15.94
CA TYR A 354 -36.50 -16.89 -16.35
C TYR A 354 -37.62 -16.54 -17.34
N ALA A 355 -37.76 -15.25 -17.66
CA ALA A 355 -38.67 -14.77 -18.69
C ALA A 355 -37.91 -13.97 -19.76
N ILE A 356 -38.42 -14.00 -20.98
CA ILE A 356 -37.96 -13.16 -22.09
C ILE A 356 -39.04 -12.15 -22.44
N GLU A 357 -38.68 -10.91 -22.75
CA GLU A 357 -39.62 -9.97 -23.37
C GLU A 357 -39.54 -10.10 -24.89
N ARG A 358 -40.58 -10.67 -25.50
CA ARG A 358 -40.84 -10.45 -26.92
C ARG A 358 -41.76 -9.25 -26.99
N ASN A 359 -41.24 -8.09 -27.40
CA ASN A 359 -42.09 -6.94 -27.72
C ASN A 359 -43.12 -7.36 -28.78
N SER A 360 -44.30 -7.77 -28.33
CA SER A 360 -45.52 -7.66 -29.11
C SER A 360 -45.99 -6.23 -28.96
N ASP A 361 -46.03 -5.48 -30.06
CA ASP A 361 -46.91 -4.32 -30.20
C ASP A 361 -48.33 -4.75 -29.81
N GLY A 362 -48.70 -4.50 -28.56
CA GLY A 362 -49.92 -5.03 -27.98
C GLY A 362 -50.11 -4.44 -26.60
N LYS A 363 -50.93 -3.38 -26.53
CA LYS A 363 -51.48 -2.81 -25.30
C LYS A 363 -51.80 -3.90 -24.28
N ILE A 364 -51.13 -3.86 -23.13
CA ILE A 364 -51.61 -4.53 -21.93
C ILE A 364 -52.30 -3.45 -21.09
N ASP A 365 -53.62 -3.41 -21.21
CA ASP A 365 -54.48 -2.94 -20.12
C ASP A 365 -54.33 -3.95 -18.98
N SER A 366 -53.69 -3.55 -17.89
CA SER A 366 -53.82 -4.26 -16.62
C SER A 366 -54.12 -3.25 -15.52
N GLU A 367 -55.36 -3.31 -15.04
CA GLU A 367 -55.85 -2.58 -13.88
C GLU A 367 -54.95 -2.78 -12.66
N PRO A 368 -54.85 -1.77 -11.78
CA PRO A 368 -54.00 -1.84 -10.60
C PRO A 368 -54.60 -2.81 -9.59
N THR A 369 -54.05 -4.02 -9.53
CA THR A 369 -54.31 -4.87 -8.37
C THR A 369 -53.43 -4.35 -7.24
N GLN A 370 -54.06 -3.59 -6.33
CA GLN A 370 -53.51 -3.26 -5.03
C GLN A 370 -53.14 -4.56 -4.31
N THR A 371 -51.88 -4.94 -4.42
CA THR A 371 -51.28 -5.86 -3.47
C THR A 371 -50.56 -4.98 -2.47
N LEU A 372 -51.09 -4.96 -1.25
CA LEU A 372 -50.51 -4.31 -0.10
C LEU A 372 -49.03 -4.67 -0.03
N LEU A 373 -48.18 -3.66 -0.17
CA LEU A 373 -46.77 -3.71 0.22
C LEU A 373 -46.74 -3.98 1.72
N GLU A 374 -46.60 -5.25 2.11
CA GLU A 374 -45.88 -5.54 3.34
C GLU A 374 -44.39 -5.35 3.04
N PRO A 375 -43.65 -4.59 3.87
CA PRO A 375 -42.21 -4.53 3.75
C PRO A 375 -41.69 -5.92 4.13
N ILE A 376 -41.39 -6.74 3.14
CA ILE A 376 -40.49 -7.87 3.35
C ILE A 376 -39.11 -7.22 3.51
N GLY A 377 -38.81 -6.79 4.75
CA GLY A 377 -37.44 -6.78 5.22
C GLY A 377 -36.94 -8.21 5.10
N ARG A 378 -36.32 -8.52 3.95
CA ARG A 378 -35.36 -9.61 3.90
C ARG A 378 -34.22 -9.11 4.76
N LYS A 379 -34.23 -9.48 6.05
CA LYS A 379 -33.01 -9.49 6.84
C LYS A 379 -31.96 -10.12 5.94
N SER A 380 -30.91 -9.36 5.63
CA SER A 380 -29.77 -9.97 4.98
C SER A 380 -29.34 -11.12 5.91
N ASP A 381 -29.22 -12.36 5.39
CA ASP A 381 -28.64 -13.48 6.13
C ASP A 381 -27.13 -13.26 6.39
N PHE A 382 -26.59 -12.12 5.94
CA PHE A 382 -25.22 -11.72 6.16
C PHE A 382 -25.03 -11.13 7.58
N GLU A 383 -24.23 -11.82 8.38
CA GLU A 383 -23.87 -11.34 9.70
C GLU A 383 -22.84 -10.20 9.60
N LEU A 384 -23.27 -8.96 9.88
CA LEU A 384 -22.41 -7.77 9.92
C LEU A 384 -21.21 -7.90 10.87
N ALA A 385 -21.29 -8.82 11.84
CA ALA A 385 -20.16 -9.17 12.71
C ALA A 385 -18.92 -9.63 11.92
N ASN A 386 -19.09 -10.24 10.75
CA ASN A 386 -18.00 -10.75 9.90
C ASN A 386 -17.15 -9.64 9.27
N ILE A 387 -17.70 -8.44 9.13
CA ILE A 387 -17.01 -7.26 8.59
C ILE A 387 -16.86 -6.15 9.63
N ARG A 388 -17.11 -6.44 10.91
CA ARG A 388 -16.95 -5.43 11.96
C ARG A 388 -15.50 -4.98 12.03
N TYR A 389 -15.29 -3.68 11.97
CA TYR A 389 -13.96 -3.12 12.06
C TYR A 389 -13.52 -3.11 13.52
N ALA A 390 -12.35 -3.67 13.81
CA ALA A 390 -11.75 -3.59 15.13
C ALA A 390 -11.28 -2.15 15.38
N THR A 391 -12.11 -1.36 16.06
CA THR A 391 -11.75 -0.01 16.50
C THR A 391 -10.73 -0.09 17.62
N GLY A 392 -9.62 0.64 17.49
CA GLY A 392 -8.58 0.74 18.51
C GLY A 392 -8.95 1.74 19.61
N ASP A 393 -7.95 2.10 20.43
CA ASP A 393 -8.09 3.14 21.45
C ASP A 393 -8.47 4.48 20.79
N SER A 394 -9.72 4.90 20.96
CA SER A 394 -10.23 6.18 20.43
C SER A 394 -9.86 7.38 21.30
N SER A 395 -9.41 7.15 22.54
CA SER A 395 -9.17 8.19 23.54
C SER A 395 -7.87 8.95 23.26
N GLY A 396 -6.77 8.24 23.00
CA GLY A 396 -5.49 8.85 22.61
C GLY A 396 -5.57 9.64 21.29
N HIS A 397 -6.38 9.18 20.35
CA HIS A 397 -6.56 9.82 19.04
C HIS A 397 -7.47 11.06 19.06
N ARG A 398 -8.21 11.29 20.15
CA ARG A 398 -9.27 12.32 20.23
C ARG A 398 -8.77 13.75 20.03
N ASN A 399 -7.60 14.06 20.57
CA ASN A 399 -7.11 15.44 20.70
C ASN A 399 -5.80 15.68 19.92
N VAL A 400 -5.41 14.75 19.05
CA VAL A 400 -4.21 14.83 18.21
C VAL A 400 -4.60 14.81 16.74
N ARG A 401 -3.74 15.29 15.83
CA ARG A 401 -4.07 15.39 14.39
C ARG A 401 -5.41 16.06 14.12
N ARG A 402 -5.70 17.14 14.86
CA ARG A 402 -7.00 17.81 14.82
C ARG A 402 -7.33 18.37 13.44
N VAL A 403 -6.32 18.87 12.72
CA VAL A 403 -6.49 19.40 11.37
C VAL A 403 -6.96 18.29 10.44
N GLU A 404 -6.32 17.12 10.50
CA GLU A 404 -6.66 15.95 9.70
C GLU A 404 -8.04 15.40 10.07
N LEU A 405 -8.40 15.37 11.36
CA LEU A 405 -9.75 14.97 11.81
C LEU A 405 -10.82 15.91 11.28
N GLU A 406 -10.65 17.23 11.45
CA GLU A 406 -11.59 18.26 10.99
C GLU A 406 -11.74 18.21 9.45
N GLU A 407 -10.62 18.06 8.71
CA GLU A 407 -10.65 17.91 7.25
C GLU A 407 -11.39 16.63 6.83
N CYS A 408 -11.15 15.49 7.48
CA CYS A 408 -11.88 14.25 7.20
C CYS A 408 -13.38 14.36 7.50
N GLU A 409 -13.76 14.94 8.65
CA GLU A 409 -15.16 15.12 9.02
C GLU A 409 -15.90 16.02 8.02
N ASP A 410 -15.30 17.14 7.63
CA ASP A 410 -15.90 18.07 6.68
C ASP A 410 -16.12 17.41 5.32
N ASN A 411 -15.13 16.65 4.82
CA ASN A 411 -15.26 15.94 3.55
C ASN A 411 -16.29 14.81 3.63
N LEU A 412 -16.34 14.05 4.73
CA LEU A 412 -17.35 13.01 4.92
C LEU A 412 -18.76 13.59 5.03
N ARG A 413 -18.94 14.76 5.65
CA ARG A 413 -20.25 15.43 5.69
C ARG A 413 -20.68 15.97 4.33
N GLN A 414 -19.75 16.43 3.50
CA GLN A 414 -20.04 17.02 2.19
C GLN A 414 -20.19 15.98 1.06
N GLN A 415 -19.29 14.99 1.01
CA GLN A 415 -19.17 14.04 -0.10
C GLN A 415 -19.46 12.59 0.29
N LYS A 416 -19.69 12.31 1.58
CA LYS A 416 -19.87 10.96 2.16
C LYS A 416 -18.66 10.03 2.03
N VAL A 417 -17.67 10.37 1.22
CA VAL A 417 -16.46 9.58 0.97
C VAL A 417 -15.22 10.45 1.17
N VAL A 418 -14.19 9.92 1.83
CA VAL A 418 -12.87 10.55 1.94
C VAL A 418 -11.77 9.50 1.75
N SER A 419 -10.65 9.90 1.14
CA SER A 419 -9.46 9.04 1.06
C SER A 419 -8.49 9.38 2.19
N VAL A 420 -8.09 8.38 2.96
CA VAL A 420 -7.11 8.50 4.04
C VAL A 420 -5.86 7.71 3.69
N ASN A 421 -4.74 8.42 3.55
CA ASN A 421 -3.44 7.81 3.37
C ASN A 421 -2.82 7.55 4.75
N SER A 422 -2.64 6.28 5.09
CA SER A 422 -2.09 5.84 6.38
C SER A 422 -0.96 4.85 6.14
N ASP A 423 0.27 5.28 6.47
CA ASP A 423 1.44 4.41 6.42
C ASP A 423 1.48 3.42 7.61
N TRP A 424 2.51 2.58 7.65
CA TRP A 424 2.71 1.54 8.65
C TRP A 424 2.60 2.06 10.09
N GLY A 425 1.62 1.54 10.83
CA GLY A 425 1.53 1.76 12.27
C GLY A 425 1.07 3.16 12.70
N MET A 426 0.45 3.93 11.78
CA MET A 426 -0.04 5.29 12.03
C MET A 426 -1.31 5.38 12.88
N GLY A 427 -1.82 4.25 13.40
CA GLY A 427 -3.00 4.20 14.28
C GLY A 427 -4.31 4.52 13.56
N LEU A 428 -4.51 3.93 12.38
CA LEU A 428 -5.71 4.13 11.56
C LEU A 428 -6.97 3.71 12.32
N GLU A 429 -6.89 2.61 13.08
CA GLU A 429 -7.99 2.04 13.85
C GLU A 429 -8.55 3.03 14.89
N GLY A 430 -7.67 3.64 15.69
CA GLY A 430 -8.05 4.64 16.68
C GLY A 430 -8.51 5.94 16.03
N PHE A 431 -7.86 6.37 14.93
CA PHE A 431 -8.28 7.54 14.16
C PHE A 431 -9.70 7.40 13.59
N VAL A 432 -10.01 6.26 12.97
CA VAL A 432 -11.35 5.94 12.45
C VAL A 432 -12.38 5.90 13.57
N ALA A 433 -12.03 5.37 14.74
CA ALA A 433 -12.92 5.32 15.90
C ALA A 433 -13.28 6.74 16.42
N THR A 434 -12.31 7.65 16.46
CA THR A 434 -12.55 9.07 16.78
C THR A 434 -13.43 9.73 15.73
N LEU A 435 -13.17 9.46 14.44
CA LEU A 435 -13.93 10.01 13.32
C LEU A 435 -15.40 9.56 13.34
N ALA A 436 -15.67 8.27 13.61
CA ALA A 436 -17.02 7.73 13.77
C ALA A 436 -17.79 8.48 14.87
N LYS A 437 -17.14 8.71 16.02
CA LYS A 437 -17.74 9.44 17.15
C LYS A 437 -18.06 10.90 16.80
N GLY A 438 -17.18 11.58 16.06
CA GLY A 438 -17.42 12.95 15.57
C GLY A 438 -18.61 13.04 14.61
N LEU A 439 -18.80 12.01 13.78
CA LEU A 439 -19.92 11.90 12.84
C LEU A 439 -21.23 11.43 13.49
N GLY A 440 -21.20 10.99 14.75
CA GLY A 440 -22.37 10.47 15.46
C GLY A 440 -22.72 9.02 15.12
N VAL A 441 -21.75 8.25 14.64
CA VAL A 441 -21.87 6.82 14.33
C VAL A 441 -21.44 5.99 15.55
N ASP A 442 -22.20 4.94 15.88
CA ASP A 442 -21.86 4.00 16.95
C ASP A 442 -20.62 3.16 16.57
N GLN A 443 -19.77 2.83 17.53
CA GLN A 443 -18.60 1.98 17.30
C GLN A 443 -18.99 0.58 16.81
N ASP A 444 -20.15 0.06 17.24
CA ASP A 444 -20.68 -1.22 16.76
C ASP A 444 -21.14 -1.18 15.28
N CYS A 445 -21.26 0.02 14.70
CA CYS A 445 -21.65 0.30 13.32
C CYS A 445 -20.47 0.78 12.45
N VAL A 446 -19.24 0.44 12.86
CA VAL A 446 -18.04 0.62 12.03
C VAL A 446 -17.67 -0.70 11.38
N PHE A 447 -17.63 -0.72 10.05
CA PHE A 447 -17.38 -1.91 9.24
C PHE A 447 -16.15 -1.73 8.36
N ALA A 448 -15.52 -2.83 7.95
CA ALA A 448 -14.40 -2.81 7.03
C ALA A 448 -14.55 -3.85 5.93
N ILE A 449 -14.22 -3.43 4.73
CA ILE A 449 -14.14 -4.28 3.55
C ILE A 449 -12.67 -4.33 3.14
N ASP A 450 -12.12 -5.53 3.06
CA ASP A 450 -10.70 -5.75 2.81
C ASP A 450 -10.39 -5.72 1.30
N PHE A 451 -9.56 -4.76 0.90
CA PHE A 451 -9.07 -4.56 -0.46
C PHE A 451 -7.62 -5.05 -0.64
N ALA A 452 -7.08 -5.86 0.28
CA ALA A 452 -5.79 -6.49 0.10
C ALA A 452 -5.73 -7.27 -1.22
N ASN A 453 -4.66 -7.05 -2.00
CA ASN A 453 -4.46 -7.64 -3.34
C ASN A 453 -5.52 -7.25 -4.39
N TYR A 454 -6.24 -6.14 -4.19
CA TYR A 454 -7.13 -5.61 -5.22
C TYR A 454 -6.37 -5.42 -6.54
N SER A 455 -6.89 -6.02 -7.60
CA SER A 455 -6.30 -5.95 -8.95
C SER A 455 -7.33 -5.56 -9.99
N THR A 456 -8.48 -6.23 -10.01
CA THR A 456 -9.64 -5.80 -10.80
C THR A 456 -10.91 -5.89 -9.98
N ARG A 457 -11.91 -5.06 -10.33
CA ARG A 457 -13.23 -5.11 -9.73
C ARG A 457 -13.83 -6.53 -9.74
N GLU A 458 -13.72 -7.26 -10.84
CA GLU A 458 -14.33 -8.60 -10.94
C GLU A 458 -13.72 -9.58 -9.91
N ARG A 459 -12.38 -9.66 -9.86
CA ARG A 459 -11.70 -10.53 -8.90
C ARG A 459 -12.00 -10.15 -7.45
N PHE A 460 -12.09 -8.85 -7.17
CA PHE A 460 -12.45 -8.37 -5.84
C PHE A 460 -13.86 -8.79 -5.42
N LEU A 461 -14.83 -8.73 -6.34
CA LEU A 461 -16.20 -9.17 -6.07
C LEU A 461 -16.28 -10.69 -5.84
N ASP A 462 -15.49 -11.46 -6.58
CA ASP A 462 -15.38 -12.91 -6.42
C ASP A 462 -14.71 -13.26 -5.07
N ASP A 463 -13.59 -12.62 -4.75
CA ASP A 463 -12.87 -12.78 -3.48
C ASP A 463 -13.74 -12.42 -2.28
N ILE A 464 -14.57 -11.36 -2.37
CA ILE A 464 -15.54 -11.01 -1.33
C ILE A 464 -16.58 -12.10 -1.15
N LYS A 465 -17.12 -12.63 -2.24
CA LYS A 465 -18.14 -13.68 -2.19
C LYS A 465 -17.58 -14.96 -1.57
N GLU A 466 -16.34 -15.32 -1.88
CA GLU A 466 -15.66 -16.47 -1.29
C GLU A 466 -15.34 -16.25 0.20
N ARG A 467 -14.80 -15.09 0.57
CA ARG A 467 -14.37 -14.80 1.96
C ARG A 467 -15.53 -14.54 2.92
N LEU A 468 -16.54 -13.82 2.47
CA LEU A 468 -17.65 -13.34 3.31
C LEU A 468 -18.92 -14.18 3.15
N GLY A 469 -18.94 -15.13 2.21
CA GLY A 469 -20.11 -15.97 1.92
C GLY A 469 -21.33 -15.19 1.39
N SER A 470 -21.14 -13.92 1.03
CA SER A 470 -22.19 -13.00 0.57
C SER A 470 -21.63 -12.08 -0.51
N THR A 471 -22.50 -11.60 -1.40
CA THR A 471 -22.09 -10.66 -2.44
C THR A 471 -21.75 -9.30 -1.83
N PHE A 472 -20.92 -8.50 -2.52
CA PHE A 472 -20.66 -7.11 -2.13
C PHE A 472 -21.96 -6.30 -1.96
N GLN A 473 -22.95 -6.53 -2.84
CA GLN A 473 -24.27 -5.92 -2.70
C GLN A 473 -25.01 -6.40 -1.45
N GLY A 474 -24.98 -7.70 -1.13
CA GLY A 474 -25.59 -8.23 0.09
C GLY A 474 -24.96 -7.64 1.35
N ALA A 475 -23.64 -7.40 1.35
CA ALA A 475 -22.97 -6.65 2.41
C ALA A 475 -23.45 -5.19 2.48
N CYS A 476 -23.61 -4.50 1.34
CA CYS A 476 -24.14 -3.13 1.31
C CYS A 476 -25.59 -3.05 1.82
N GLU A 477 -26.45 -4.00 1.47
CA GLU A 477 -27.83 -4.09 1.95
C GLU A 477 -27.87 -4.30 3.47
N ALA A 478 -27.03 -5.20 4.00
CA ALA A 478 -26.89 -5.39 5.44
C ALA A 478 -26.45 -4.11 6.16
N ILE A 479 -25.47 -3.39 5.59
CA ILE A 479 -24.98 -2.12 6.13
C ILE A 479 -26.09 -1.06 6.10
N ALA A 480 -26.89 -1.00 5.04
CA ALA A 480 -28.04 -0.10 4.94
C ALA A 480 -29.10 -0.39 6.02
N GLU A 481 -29.36 -1.68 6.33
CA GLU A 481 -30.28 -2.08 7.40
C GLU A 481 -29.79 -1.68 8.80
N ALA A 482 -28.47 -1.55 9.01
CA ALA A 482 -27.89 -1.12 10.28
C ALA A 482 -28.09 0.38 10.59
N GLY A 483 -28.44 1.20 9.59
CA GLY A 483 -28.61 2.64 9.72
C GLY A 483 -27.28 3.44 9.61
N PRO A 484 -27.11 4.54 10.36
CA PRO A 484 -25.91 5.36 10.30
C PRO A 484 -24.65 4.55 10.64
N SER A 485 -23.76 4.42 9.66
CA SER A 485 -22.57 3.57 9.75
C SER A 485 -21.35 4.22 9.10
N LEU A 486 -20.17 3.69 9.42
CA LEU A 486 -18.89 4.10 8.82
C LEU A 486 -18.21 2.86 8.25
N VAL A 487 -17.93 2.86 6.94
CA VAL A 487 -17.30 1.74 6.25
C VAL A 487 -15.88 2.12 5.82
N VAL A 488 -14.90 1.27 6.13
CA VAL A 488 -13.50 1.45 5.76
C VAL A 488 -13.13 0.47 4.65
N PHE A 489 -12.66 0.97 3.51
CA PHE A 489 -11.94 0.13 2.54
C PHE A 489 -10.51 -0.02 3.03
N LYS A 490 -10.17 -1.20 3.54
CA LYS A 490 -8.90 -1.47 4.23
C LYS A 490 -7.87 -2.08 3.28
N ASP A 491 -6.59 -1.84 3.56
CA ASP A 491 -5.44 -2.51 2.92
C ASP A 491 -5.34 -2.30 1.40
N LEU A 492 -5.87 -1.18 0.90
CA LEU A 492 -5.74 -0.81 -0.51
C LEU A 492 -4.30 -0.37 -0.83
N ASP A 493 -3.64 -1.10 -1.74
CA ASP A 493 -2.27 -0.82 -2.18
C ASP A 493 -2.17 -0.83 -3.71
N LEU A 494 -2.55 0.30 -4.33
CA LEU A 494 -2.49 0.49 -5.77
C LEU A 494 -1.19 1.21 -6.19
N PRO A 495 -0.51 0.74 -7.25
CA PRO A 495 0.60 1.48 -7.86
C PRO A 495 0.21 2.89 -8.31
N THR A 496 1.20 3.78 -8.39
CA THR A 496 0.97 5.21 -8.68
C THR A 496 0.43 5.47 -10.10
N ASP A 497 0.60 4.52 -11.02
CA ASP A 497 0.16 4.57 -12.42
C ASP A 497 -1.13 3.74 -12.68
N CYS A 498 -2.01 3.62 -11.67
CA CYS A 498 -3.25 2.83 -11.72
C CYS A 498 -4.52 3.70 -11.74
N ALA A 499 -4.60 4.65 -12.67
CA ALA A 499 -5.75 5.57 -12.78
C ALA A 499 -7.09 4.85 -13.00
N ARG A 500 -7.05 3.67 -13.63
CA ARG A 500 -8.23 2.86 -13.88
C ARG A 500 -8.73 2.22 -12.58
N GLU A 501 -7.86 1.55 -11.84
CA GLU A 501 -8.17 0.86 -10.59
C GLU A 501 -8.63 1.85 -9.52
N ILE A 502 -7.99 3.03 -9.45
CA ILE A 502 -8.43 4.15 -8.60
C ILE A 502 -9.88 4.54 -8.96
N GLY A 503 -10.20 4.67 -10.25
CA GLY A 503 -11.56 4.95 -10.71
C GLY A 503 -12.56 3.84 -10.37
N GLU A 504 -12.16 2.57 -10.48
CA GLU A 504 -13.01 1.41 -10.11
C GLU A 504 -13.29 1.39 -8.59
N VAL A 505 -12.30 1.70 -7.75
CA VAL A 505 -12.48 1.82 -6.29
C VAL A 505 -13.40 2.99 -5.93
N GLU A 506 -13.26 4.14 -6.60
CA GLU A 506 -14.17 5.28 -6.42
C GLU A 506 -15.61 4.95 -6.84
N GLU A 507 -15.80 4.13 -7.87
CA GLU A 507 -17.12 3.67 -8.30
C GLU A 507 -17.74 2.69 -7.29
N LEU A 508 -16.93 1.78 -6.72
CA LEU A 508 -17.35 0.90 -5.63
C LEU A 508 -17.73 1.70 -4.37
N ALA A 509 -16.96 2.74 -4.05
CA ALA A 509 -17.25 3.66 -2.96
C ALA A 509 -18.60 4.35 -3.15
N ARG A 510 -18.88 4.87 -4.35
CA ARG A 510 -20.18 5.47 -4.70
C ARG A 510 -21.31 4.46 -4.62
N THR A 511 -21.07 3.23 -5.07
CA THR A 511 -22.05 2.14 -4.97
C THR A 511 -22.48 1.95 -3.52
N VAL A 512 -21.55 1.88 -2.56
CA VAL A 512 -21.90 1.78 -1.13
C VAL A 512 -22.77 2.97 -0.68
N SER A 513 -22.42 4.20 -1.08
CA SER A 513 -23.21 5.40 -0.75
C SER A 513 -24.61 5.40 -1.37
N ASP A 514 -24.78 4.84 -2.58
CA ASP A 514 -26.08 4.76 -3.27
C ASP A 514 -27.01 3.74 -2.60
N PHE A 515 -26.47 2.60 -2.15
CA PHE A 515 -27.23 1.56 -1.45
C PHE A 515 -27.52 1.91 0.02
N ALA A 516 -26.59 2.60 0.69
CA ALA A 516 -26.68 2.92 2.11
C ALA A 516 -26.45 4.44 2.35
N PRO A 517 -27.47 5.29 2.15
CA PRO A 517 -27.33 6.75 2.11
C PRO A 517 -26.91 7.40 3.45
N GLU A 518 -27.14 6.71 4.57
CA GLU A 518 -26.71 7.15 5.90
C GLU A 518 -25.26 6.74 6.24
N THR A 519 -24.58 6.05 5.32
CA THR A 519 -23.21 5.54 5.50
C THR A 519 -22.16 6.56 5.10
N TYR A 520 -21.10 6.65 5.89
CA TYR A 520 -19.86 7.36 5.58
C TYR A 520 -18.79 6.37 5.14
N LEU A 521 -17.94 6.72 4.18
CA LEU A 521 -16.92 5.83 3.63
C LEU A 521 -15.51 6.41 3.74
N VAL A 522 -14.58 5.63 4.30
CA VAL A 522 -13.15 5.94 4.35
C VAL A 522 -12.40 4.99 3.44
N VAL A 523 -11.78 5.51 2.38
CA VAL A 523 -10.87 4.72 1.53
C VAL A 523 -9.47 4.81 2.13
N ALA A 524 -9.05 3.77 2.85
CA ALA A 524 -7.75 3.73 3.49
C ALA A 524 -6.69 3.10 2.58
N SER A 525 -5.64 3.84 2.27
CA SER A 525 -4.56 3.39 1.40
C SER A 525 -3.17 3.70 1.98
N ARG A 526 -2.16 2.93 1.60
CA ARG A 526 -0.75 3.16 2.01
C ARG A 526 0.00 4.15 1.12
N ARG A 527 -0.55 4.43 -0.06
CA ARG A 527 0.03 5.31 -1.08
C ARG A 527 -0.95 6.40 -1.41
N ALA A 528 -0.45 7.50 -1.95
CA ALA A 528 -1.31 8.61 -2.33
C ALA A 528 -2.36 8.16 -3.35
N PHE A 529 -3.64 8.21 -2.95
CA PHE A 529 -4.79 7.89 -3.77
C PHE A 529 -5.04 9.06 -4.73
N ARG A 530 -4.34 9.06 -5.87
CA ARG A 530 -4.39 10.15 -6.88
C ARG A 530 -5.68 10.15 -7.72
N GLY A 531 -6.83 10.06 -7.05
CA GLY A 531 -8.16 10.06 -7.63
C GLY A 531 -8.84 11.42 -7.63
N THR A 532 -10.17 11.40 -7.75
CA THR A 532 -11.06 12.55 -7.58
C THR A 532 -11.42 12.82 -6.12
N LEU A 533 -11.30 11.80 -5.25
CA LEU A 533 -11.53 11.94 -3.82
C LEU A 533 -10.51 12.86 -3.15
N LYS A 534 -10.97 13.60 -2.14
CA LYS A 534 -10.08 14.40 -1.31
C LYS A 534 -9.21 13.49 -0.44
N GLU A 535 -7.90 13.70 -0.51
CA GLU A 535 -6.91 12.92 0.24
C GLU A 535 -6.48 13.65 1.52
N VAL A 536 -6.48 12.92 2.64
CA VAL A 536 -5.90 13.33 3.92
C VAL A 536 -4.81 12.32 4.31
N SER A 537 -3.61 12.79 4.66
CA SER A 537 -2.47 11.91 4.97
C SER A 537 -2.15 11.94 6.47
N LEU A 538 -2.17 10.76 7.09
CA LEU A 538 -1.79 10.57 8.48
C LEU A 538 -0.27 10.47 8.62
N LYS A 539 0.31 11.42 9.35
CA LYS A 539 1.75 11.47 9.64
C LYS A 539 2.02 11.05 11.08
N ALA A 540 3.25 10.64 11.37
CA ALA A 540 3.70 10.45 12.75
C ALA A 540 3.37 11.68 13.61
N LEU A 541 2.97 11.44 14.85
CA LEU A 541 2.64 12.50 15.81
C LEU A 541 3.91 13.30 16.09
N ASP A 542 3.82 14.62 16.11
CA ASP A 542 4.94 15.42 16.61
C ASP A 542 5.08 15.26 18.14
N GLU A 543 6.15 15.82 18.70
CA GLU A 543 6.43 15.69 20.14
C GLU A 543 5.30 16.25 21.02
N ALA A 544 4.58 17.29 20.56
CA ALA A 544 3.49 17.88 21.32
C ALA A 544 2.23 17.01 21.25
N ASP A 545 1.86 16.56 20.05
CA ASP A 545 0.76 15.64 19.83
C ASP A 545 1.02 14.30 20.54
N LEU A 546 2.25 13.79 20.57
CA LEU A 546 2.59 12.59 21.35
C LEU A 546 2.30 12.79 22.84
N GLY A 547 2.66 13.95 23.41
CA GLY A 547 2.38 14.24 24.81
C GLY A 547 0.89 14.24 25.13
N ILE A 548 0.07 14.76 24.22
CA ILE A 548 -1.40 14.73 24.30
C ILE A 548 -1.92 13.29 24.16
N TYR A 549 -1.42 12.56 23.17
CA TYR A 549 -1.78 11.17 22.89
C TYR A 549 -1.56 10.29 24.12
N VAL A 550 -0.36 10.34 24.68
CA VAL A 550 0.06 9.57 25.84
C VAL A 550 -0.71 9.98 27.10
N ARG A 551 -1.11 11.24 27.24
CA ARG A 551 -1.97 11.67 28.35
C ARG A 551 -3.37 11.05 28.26
N ASP A 552 -3.92 11.06 27.05
CA ASP A 552 -5.34 10.76 26.82
C ASP A 552 -5.60 9.28 26.51
N SER A 553 -4.56 8.50 26.16
CA SER A 553 -4.64 7.06 25.86
C SER A 553 -4.97 6.20 27.08
N GLU A 554 -5.65 5.08 26.85
CA GLU A 554 -6.06 4.11 27.87
C GLU A 554 -4.89 3.47 28.62
N LEU A 555 -3.77 3.23 27.92
CA LEU A 555 -2.52 2.69 28.48
C LEU A 555 -1.61 3.79 29.06
N GLY A 556 -2.02 5.04 28.85
CA GLY A 556 -1.25 6.22 29.17
C GLY A 556 -1.59 6.83 30.52
N GLY A 557 -1.37 8.14 30.63
CA GLY A 557 -1.75 8.94 31.80
C GLY A 557 -0.91 10.20 31.96
N GLU A 558 -1.35 11.10 32.85
CA GLU A 558 -0.66 12.38 33.10
C GLU A 558 0.82 12.20 33.44
N GLN A 559 1.17 11.14 34.17
CA GLN A 559 2.55 10.81 34.56
C GLN A 559 3.53 10.67 33.37
N TYR A 560 3.04 10.30 32.19
CA TYR A 560 3.85 10.10 30.99
C TYR A 560 3.81 11.29 30.02
N SER A 561 2.94 12.28 30.28
CA SER A 561 2.74 13.49 29.48
C SER A 561 3.76 14.60 29.77
N GLY A 562 4.60 14.43 30.80
CA GLY A 562 5.64 15.38 31.16
C GLY A 562 6.69 15.53 30.04
N ALA A 563 7.15 16.76 29.80
CA ALA A 563 8.01 17.08 28.64
C ALA A 563 9.24 16.16 28.48
N ASP A 564 9.90 15.79 29.58
CA ASP A 564 11.09 14.92 29.54
C ASP A 564 10.73 13.45 29.18
N VAL A 565 9.60 12.94 29.68
CA VAL A 565 9.11 11.58 29.39
C VAL A 565 8.59 11.50 27.96
N THR A 566 7.80 12.48 27.54
CA THR A 566 7.30 12.63 26.16
C THR A 566 8.45 12.68 25.15
N SER A 567 9.48 13.50 25.41
CA SER A 567 10.71 13.58 24.58
C SER A 567 11.41 12.21 24.47
N THR A 568 11.46 11.48 25.58
CA THR A 568 12.07 10.15 25.63
C THR A 568 11.27 9.13 24.81
N LEU A 569 9.94 9.11 24.99
CA LEU A 569 9.04 8.25 24.23
C LEU A 569 9.09 8.57 22.74
N PHE A 570 9.07 9.86 22.38
CA PHE A 570 9.20 10.31 20.99
C PHE A 570 10.46 9.74 20.32
N ARG A 571 11.59 9.75 21.03
CA ARG A 571 12.84 9.16 20.52
C ARG A 571 12.81 7.63 20.41
N HIS A 572 12.02 6.96 21.25
CA HIS A 572 11.87 5.52 21.18
C HIS A 572 10.94 5.10 20.03
N THR A 573 9.97 5.94 19.66
CA THR A 573 8.84 5.57 18.79
C THR A 573 8.79 6.32 17.47
N ASP A 574 9.57 7.39 17.30
CA ASP A 574 9.49 8.38 16.22
C ASP A 574 8.08 9.01 16.05
N GLY A 575 7.28 9.03 17.11
CA GLY A 575 5.91 9.55 17.01
C GLY A 575 4.91 8.59 16.35
N VAL A 576 5.30 7.34 16.09
CA VAL A 576 4.44 6.34 15.45
C VAL A 576 3.48 5.73 16.48
N PRO A 577 2.15 5.92 16.35
CA PRO A 577 1.16 5.46 17.34
C PRO A 577 1.28 4.00 17.76
N SER A 578 1.37 3.05 16.82
CA SER A 578 1.53 1.63 17.17
C SER A 578 2.77 1.32 18.03
N ARG A 579 3.84 2.11 17.87
CA ARG A 579 5.06 2.01 18.67
C ARG A 579 4.92 2.72 20.00
N ILE A 580 4.17 3.81 20.06
CA ILE A 580 3.76 4.45 21.32
C ILE A 580 2.96 3.46 22.16
N ASP A 581 1.96 2.80 21.60
CA ASP A 581 1.15 1.82 22.34
C ASP A 581 1.98 0.64 22.84
N THR A 582 2.92 0.16 22.03
CA THR A 582 3.85 -0.91 22.44
C THR A 582 4.74 -0.44 23.59
N ALA A 583 5.32 0.76 23.47
CA ALA A 583 6.15 1.34 24.52
C ALA A 583 5.37 1.57 25.81
N LEU A 584 4.10 2.01 25.74
CA LEU A 584 3.24 2.19 26.91
C LEU A 584 2.93 0.85 27.59
N ARG A 585 2.66 -0.22 26.84
CA ARG A 585 2.51 -1.58 27.40
C ARG A 585 3.78 -2.06 28.07
N ASP A 586 4.93 -1.83 27.44
CA ASP A 586 6.21 -2.21 28.03
C ASP A 586 6.47 -1.44 29.34
N LEU A 587 6.09 -0.15 29.41
CA LEU A 587 6.19 0.66 30.62
C LEU A 587 5.32 0.18 31.79
N GLU A 588 4.32 -0.67 31.56
CA GLU A 588 3.60 -1.33 32.66
C GLU A 588 4.50 -2.35 33.40
N ILE A 589 5.53 -2.85 32.72
CA ILE A 589 6.39 -3.95 33.18
C ILE A 589 7.80 -3.45 33.51
N VAL A 590 8.34 -2.54 32.68
CA VAL A 590 9.72 -2.05 32.77
C VAL A 590 9.79 -0.55 33.03
N SER A 591 10.92 -0.07 33.54
CA SER A 591 11.10 1.36 33.75
C SER A 591 11.32 2.10 32.42
N LEU A 592 11.12 3.42 32.41
CA LEU A 592 11.48 4.27 31.27
C LEU A 592 12.96 4.12 30.88
N HIS A 593 13.83 3.83 31.86
CA HIS A 593 15.24 3.58 31.63
C HIS A 593 15.47 2.27 30.88
N ASP A 594 14.80 1.19 31.29
CA ASP A 594 14.94 -0.12 30.63
C ASP A 594 14.37 -0.09 29.21
N LEU A 595 13.26 0.65 28.99
CA LEU A 595 12.70 0.88 27.66
C LEU A 595 13.69 1.65 26.75
N MET A 596 14.39 2.64 27.29
CA MET A 596 15.46 3.33 26.58
C MET A 596 16.63 2.40 26.26
N ALA A 597 16.97 1.53 27.20
CA ALA A 597 18.00 0.53 27.03
C ALA A 597 17.62 -0.46 25.92
N SER A 598 16.34 -0.79 25.72
CA SER A 598 15.88 -1.74 24.68
C SER A 598 15.64 -1.14 23.28
N ASN A 599 15.91 0.16 23.06
CA ASN A 599 15.61 0.82 21.78
C ASN A 599 16.30 0.10 20.58
N PRO A 600 15.52 -0.36 19.58
CA PRO A 600 16.01 -1.08 18.39
C PRO A 600 17.03 -0.30 17.54
N ASP A 601 16.99 1.03 17.57
CA ASP A 601 17.95 1.83 16.80
C ASP A 601 19.37 1.80 17.40
N TYR A 602 19.53 1.39 18.66
CA TYR A 602 20.84 1.34 19.34
C TYR A 602 21.32 -0.09 19.63
N ASN A 603 20.42 -1.08 19.65
CA ASN A 603 20.72 -2.47 19.99
C ASN A 603 20.41 -3.42 18.85
N GLU A 604 21.25 -4.44 18.69
CA GLU A 604 21.05 -5.49 17.67
C GLU A 604 20.55 -6.81 18.27
N ASP A 605 20.84 -7.07 19.55
CA ASP A 605 20.54 -8.34 20.21
C ASP A 605 19.09 -8.45 20.72
N VAL A 606 18.20 -7.55 20.31
CA VAL A 606 16.77 -7.56 20.71
C VAL A 606 15.92 -8.43 19.78
N GLY A 607 16.54 -9.48 19.22
CA GLY A 607 15.89 -10.47 18.37
C GLY A 607 14.71 -11.08 19.13
N GLY A 608 13.49 -10.79 18.66
CA GLY A 608 12.25 -11.35 19.21
C GLY A 608 11.15 -10.35 19.54
N LEU A 609 11.36 -9.03 19.48
CA LEU A 609 10.30 -8.05 19.78
C LEU A 609 9.37 -7.73 18.60
N ILE A 610 9.67 -8.19 17.38
CA ILE A 610 8.80 -7.93 16.22
C ILE A 610 7.77 -9.05 16.06
N SER A 611 6.90 -9.23 17.05
CA SER A 611 5.88 -10.27 17.00
C SER A 611 4.79 -10.00 15.95
N ASN A 612 4.68 -8.77 15.45
CA ASN A 612 3.60 -8.33 14.56
C ASN A 612 4.10 -7.49 13.35
N VAL A 613 5.02 -8.01 12.53
CA VAL A 613 5.31 -7.38 11.22
C VAL A 613 4.18 -7.72 10.24
N PRO A 614 3.54 -6.73 9.61
CA PRO A 614 2.56 -6.99 8.56
C PRO A 614 3.15 -7.87 7.44
N SER A 615 2.44 -8.92 7.04
CA SER A 615 2.88 -9.85 5.97
C SER A 615 3.18 -9.12 4.65
N ALA A 616 2.42 -8.06 4.35
CA ALA A 616 2.64 -7.20 3.20
C ALA A 616 4.00 -6.48 3.23
N LEU A 617 4.46 -6.03 4.40
CA LEU A 617 5.79 -5.43 4.55
C LEU A 617 6.90 -6.47 4.34
N GLN A 618 6.72 -7.67 4.91
CA GLN A 618 7.67 -8.77 4.72
C GLN A 618 7.82 -9.14 3.24
N ALA A 619 6.71 -9.27 2.52
CA ALA A 619 6.70 -9.55 1.09
C ALA A 619 7.40 -8.45 0.28
N ALA A 620 7.10 -7.18 0.53
CA ALA A 620 7.67 -6.05 -0.22
C ALA A 620 9.20 -5.94 -0.07
N VAL A 621 9.74 -6.25 1.10
CA VAL A 621 11.19 -6.24 1.34
C VAL A 621 11.84 -7.50 0.77
N SER A 622 11.22 -8.68 0.92
CA SER A 622 11.75 -9.95 0.41
C SER A 622 11.83 -9.96 -1.11
N GLU A 623 10.81 -9.40 -1.79
CA GLU A 623 10.79 -9.23 -3.25
C GLU A 623 12.03 -8.46 -3.76
N LEU A 624 12.41 -7.37 -3.06
CA LEU A 624 13.59 -6.58 -3.42
C LEU A 624 14.90 -7.29 -3.08
N ALA A 625 14.94 -8.00 -1.95
CA ALA A 625 16.13 -8.72 -1.49
C ALA A 625 16.48 -9.90 -2.41
N ASP A 626 15.46 -10.63 -2.88
CA ASP A 626 15.61 -11.85 -3.69
C ASP A 626 15.55 -11.59 -5.21
N SER A 627 15.33 -10.35 -5.65
CA SER A 627 15.24 -9.99 -7.07
C SER A 627 16.55 -10.26 -7.83
N GLU A 628 16.45 -10.84 -9.03
CA GLU A 628 17.57 -10.97 -9.98
C GLU A 628 17.85 -9.67 -10.75
N ASP A 629 16.95 -8.67 -10.70
CA ASP A 629 17.14 -7.40 -11.36
C ASP A 629 18.15 -6.51 -10.60
N ARG A 630 19.12 -5.98 -11.36
CA ARG A 630 20.16 -5.10 -10.82
C ARG A 630 19.64 -3.74 -10.37
N ALA A 631 18.46 -3.30 -10.82
CA ALA A 631 17.86 -2.06 -10.34
C ALA A 631 17.20 -2.26 -8.97
N ASP A 632 16.48 -3.36 -8.79
CA ASP A 632 15.85 -3.73 -7.51
C ASP A 632 16.90 -4.04 -6.44
N GLN A 633 17.95 -4.80 -6.76
CA GLN A 633 19.06 -5.03 -5.83
C GLN A 633 19.71 -3.71 -5.37
N ARG A 634 19.79 -2.72 -6.26
CA ARG A 634 20.31 -1.39 -5.91
C ARG A 634 19.33 -0.56 -5.09
N ALA A 635 18.03 -0.75 -5.28
CA ALA A 635 17.01 -0.18 -4.41
C ALA A 635 17.09 -0.81 -3.01
N TYR A 636 17.26 -2.12 -2.91
CA TYR A 636 17.50 -2.81 -1.64
C TYR A 636 18.77 -2.30 -0.94
N ASP A 637 19.89 -2.15 -1.64
CA ASP A 637 21.12 -1.55 -1.08
C ASP A 637 20.91 -0.10 -0.58
N LEU A 638 20.06 0.69 -1.26
CA LEU A 638 19.69 2.03 -0.80
C LEU A 638 18.81 1.97 0.46
N LEU A 639 17.87 1.01 0.53
CA LEU A 639 17.05 0.76 1.72
C LEU A 639 17.93 0.37 2.91
N LEU A 640 18.91 -0.52 2.71
CA LEU A 640 19.90 -0.88 3.72
C LEU A 640 20.70 0.34 4.20
N ALA A 641 21.17 1.17 3.27
CA ALA A 641 21.90 2.40 3.63
C ALA A 641 21.02 3.35 4.48
N LEU A 642 19.80 3.60 4.05
CA LEU A 642 18.85 4.47 4.75
C LEU A 642 18.39 3.89 6.09
N SER A 643 18.27 2.56 6.22
CA SER A 643 17.90 1.89 7.48
C SER A 643 18.94 2.12 8.60
N SER A 644 20.18 2.45 8.24
CA SER A 644 21.22 2.80 9.22
C SER A 644 21.09 4.24 9.76
N LEU A 645 20.25 5.07 9.13
CA LEU A 645 20.08 6.51 9.39
C LEU A 645 18.60 6.79 9.74
N PRO A 646 18.21 6.75 11.03
CA PRO A 646 16.81 6.85 11.45
C PRO A 646 16.07 8.10 10.96
N GLN A 647 16.77 9.23 10.90
CA GLN A 647 16.23 10.51 10.43
C GLN A 647 16.42 10.72 8.92
N GLY A 648 16.85 9.66 8.22
CA GLY A 648 17.03 9.65 6.77
C GLY A 648 18.17 10.53 6.27
N GLU A 649 18.29 10.64 4.96
CA GLU A 649 19.37 11.43 4.32
C GLU A 649 19.00 11.85 2.90
N GLN A 650 19.71 12.85 2.38
CA GLN A 650 19.55 13.29 1.00
C GLN A 650 20.17 12.30 0.01
N LEU A 651 19.43 11.96 -1.06
CA LEU A 651 19.85 10.98 -2.07
C LEU A 651 21.17 11.36 -2.77
N ASN A 652 21.40 12.67 -3.01
CA ASN A 652 22.63 13.20 -3.60
C ASN A 652 23.88 12.95 -2.73
N ARG A 653 23.71 12.83 -1.41
CA ARG A 653 24.80 12.53 -0.48
C ARG A 653 25.05 11.03 -0.37
N LEU A 654 23.99 10.24 -0.48
CA LEU A 654 24.08 8.78 -0.45
C LEU A 654 24.58 8.15 -1.75
N THR A 655 24.75 8.92 -2.82
CA THR A 655 25.03 8.41 -4.17
C THR A 655 26.09 7.32 -4.20
N ARG A 656 27.17 7.39 -3.42
CA ARG A 656 28.23 6.35 -3.38
C ARG A 656 28.40 5.65 -2.03
N PHE A 657 27.35 5.65 -1.19
CA PHE A 657 27.41 5.10 0.17
C PHE A 657 27.82 3.62 0.18
N MET A 658 27.24 2.80 -0.70
CA MET A 658 27.55 1.36 -0.73
C MET A 658 28.82 1.01 -1.54
N GLY A 659 29.43 1.97 -2.25
CA GLY A 659 30.66 1.77 -3.01
C GLY A 659 30.64 2.45 -4.38
N VAL A 660 31.16 1.76 -5.39
CA VAL A 660 31.38 2.33 -6.74
C VAL A 660 30.10 2.49 -7.56
N HIS A 661 29.07 1.70 -7.30
CA HIS A 661 27.81 1.74 -8.03
C HIS A 661 26.88 2.80 -7.44
N PRO A 662 26.51 3.84 -8.22
CA PRO A 662 25.81 4.97 -7.64
C PRO A 662 24.31 4.72 -7.45
N PHE A 663 23.74 5.27 -6.38
CA PHE A 663 22.29 5.41 -6.23
C PHE A 663 21.76 6.59 -7.06
N GLY A 664 20.63 6.38 -7.73
CA GLY A 664 19.95 7.39 -8.53
C GLY A 664 18.46 7.47 -8.18
N PRO A 665 17.75 8.48 -8.73
CA PRO A 665 16.33 8.71 -8.46
C PRO A 665 15.43 7.49 -8.76
N MET A 666 15.81 6.66 -9.72
CA MET A 666 15.07 5.44 -10.06
C MET A 666 15.02 4.44 -8.90
N HIS A 667 16.11 4.26 -8.15
CA HIS A 667 16.14 3.34 -7.02
C HIS A 667 15.30 3.88 -5.85
N ALA A 668 15.34 5.20 -5.61
CA ALA A 668 14.47 5.83 -4.62
C ALA A 668 12.99 5.74 -5.02
N ARG A 669 12.67 5.80 -6.31
CA ARG A 669 11.30 5.63 -6.82
C ARG A 669 10.79 4.21 -6.57
N VAL A 670 11.60 3.17 -6.83
CA VAL A 670 11.26 1.77 -6.51
C VAL A 670 10.87 1.58 -5.04
N LEU A 671 11.54 2.29 -4.12
CA LEU A 671 11.24 2.24 -2.69
C LEU A 671 10.00 3.06 -2.30
N LEU A 672 9.83 4.25 -2.88
CA LEU A 672 8.63 5.09 -2.68
C LEU A 672 7.38 4.38 -3.20
N ASP A 673 7.48 3.76 -4.37
CA ASP A 673 6.41 3.00 -5.02
C ASP A 673 6.10 1.69 -4.27
N ARG A 674 6.81 1.35 -3.19
CA ARG A 674 6.50 0.23 -2.29
C ARG A 674 6.18 0.68 -0.85
N SER A 675 6.07 1.99 -0.61
CA SER A 675 5.92 2.59 0.73
C SER A 675 6.99 2.09 1.72
N LEU A 676 8.23 1.90 1.24
CA LEU A 676 9.37 1.52 2.07
C LEU A 676 10.20 2.73 2.52
N ILE A 677 10.01 3.88 1.88
CA ILE A 677 10.60 5.16 2.27
C ILE A 677 9.60 6.30 2.08
N ASP A 678 9.78 7.38 2.84
CA ASP A 678 9.10 8.66 2.69
C ASP A 678 10.04 9.76 2.22
N SER A 679 9.46 10.85 1.69
CA SER A 679 10.22 12.07 1.36
C SER A 679 9.79 13.25 2.23
N ASN A 680 10.72 13.79 3.01
CA ASN A 680 10.51 14.98 3.83
C ASN A 680 11.22 16.19 3.24
N THR A 681 10.56 17.34 3.26
CA THR A 681 11.18 18.60 2.85
C THR A 681 12.06 19.10 3.98
N VAL A 682 13.35 19.26 3.70
CA VAL A 682 14.31 19.83 4.64
C VAL A 682 14.37 21.33 4.41
N PHE A 683 14.00 22.10 5.44
CA PHE A 683 14.13 23.55 5.42
C PHE A 683 15.55 23.93 5.81
N ASP A 684 16.32 24.45 4.86
CA ASP A 684 17.66 24.96 5.13
C ASP A 684 17.56 26.32 5.85
N LEU A 685 17.74 26.29 7.17
CA LEU A 685 17.78 27.50 7.99
C LEU A 685 19.04 28.34 7.73
N SER A 686 20.06 27.79 7.05
CA SER A 686 21.33 28.48 6.78
C SER A 686 21.27 29.45 5.58
N GLY A 687 20.20 29.36 4.76
CA GLY A 687 20.07 30.09 3.49
C GLY A 687 18.78 30.89 3.35
N ALA A 688 18.66 32.02 4.07
CA ALA A 688 17.50 32.93 4.04
C ALA A 688 17.15 33.58 2.67
N LEU A 689 17.73 33.16 1.53
CA LEU A 689 17.50 33.78 0.22
C LEU A 689 17.45 32.83 -0.99
N LYS A 690 17.50 31.50 -0.81
CA LYS A 690 17.20 30.55 -1.89
C LYS A 690 16.44 29.37 -1.32
N SER A 691 15.16 29.28 -1.63
CA SER A 691 14.31 28.13 -1.38
C SER A 691 14.82 26.90 -2.14
N SER A 692 15.88 26.27 -1.66
CA SER A 692 16.21 24.91 -2.09
C SER A 692 15.23 23.98 -1.39
N ASN A 693 14.21 23.50 -2.11
CA ASN A 693 13.35 22.39 -1.68
C ASN A 693 14.17 21.08 -1.63
N LEU A 694 15.15 21.01 -0.73
CA LEU A 694 15.93 19.80 -0.50
C LEU A 694 15.00 18.76 0.13
N LYS A 695 15.07 17.53 -0.37
CA LYS A 695 14.30 16.41 0.15
C LYS A 695 15.24 15.41 0.81
N SER A 696 14.91 15.00 2.04
CA SER A 696 15.49 13.82 2.67
C SER A 696 14.59 12.62 2.41
N LEU A 697 15.20 11.45 2.26
CA LEU A 697 14.51 10.17 2.20
C LEU A 697 14.63 9.51 3.57
N ILE A 698 13.51 9.09 4.15
CA ILE A 698 13.44 8.48 5.48
C ILE A 698 12.83 7.08 5.35
N VAL A 699 13.36 6.11 6.10
CA VAL A 699 12.72 4.79 6.25
C VAL A 699 11.75 4.86 7.43
N PRO A 700 10.45 4.60 7.24
CA PRO A 700 9.48 4.53 8.34
C PRO A 700 9.96 3.57 9.44
N ARG A 701 9.65 3.89 10.70
CA ARG A 701 10.12 3.13 11.87
C ARG A 701 9.86 1.62 11.77
N PRO A 702 8.65 1.14 11.40
CA PRO A 702 8.40 -0.30 11.30
C PRO A 702 9.20 -0.98 10.19
N VAL A 703 9.40 -0.30 9.06
CA VAL A 703 10.20 -0.79 7.93
C VAL A 703 11.66 -0.90 8.35
N ARG A 704 12.18 0.13 9.03
CA ARG A 704 13.58 0.18 9.48
C ARG A 704 13.90 -0.94 10.46
N GLU A 705 13.04 -1.18 11.44
CA GLU A 705 13.21 -2.27 12.41
C GLU A 705 13.24 -3.64 11.72
N TYR A 706 12.28 -3.90 10.82
CA TYR A 706 12.23 -5.16 10.08
C TYR A 706 13.46 -5.36 9.17
N VAL A 707 13.88 -4.33 8.43
CA VAL A 707 15.06 -4.41 7.57
C VAL A 707 16.33 -4.68 8.37
N ARG A 708 16.47 -4.08 9.57
CA ARG A 708 17.63 -4.32 10.43
C ARG A 708 17.60 -5.70 11.10
N ASP A 709 16.43 -6.22 11.43
CA ASP A 709 16.26 -7.55 12.02
C ASP A 709 16.43 -8.69 10.99
N SER A 710 16.06 -8.43 9.73
CA SER A 710 16.18 -9.41 8.62
C SER A 710 17.60 -9.64 8.11
N ILE A 711 18.57 -8.77 8.45
CA ILE A 711 19.97 -8.92 8.03
C ILE A 711 20.83 -9.52 9.12
N ASP A 712 21.87 -10.26 8.74
CA ASP A 712 22.82 -10.79 9.71
C ASP A 712 23.65 -9.68 10.39
N SER A 713 24.16 -9.99 11.59
CA SER A 713 24.95 -9.07 12.40
C SER A 713 26.22 -8.57 11.69
N ALA A 714 26.86 -9.39 10.85
CA ALA A 714 28.08 -8.99 10.13
C ALA A 714 27.78 -7.95 9.04
N LYS A 715 26.66 -8.10 8.33
CA LYS A 715 26.15 -7.17 7.33
C LYS A 715 25.72 -5.87 8.00
N SER A 716 24.97 -5.94 9.10
CA SER A 716 24.58 -4.76 9.87
C SER A 716 25.81 -3.96 10.34
N LYS A 717 26.82 -4.66 10.89
CA LYS A 717 28.10 -4.04 11.28
C LYS A 717 28.81 -3.36 10.13
N SER A 718 28.85 -4.02 8.96
CA SER A 718 29.45 -3.43 7.77
C SER A 718 28.73 -2.14 7.33
N ILE A 719 27.41 -2.09 7.41
CA ILE A 719 26.62 -0.92 7.00
C ILE A 719 26.81 0.23 7.98
N ASP A 720 26.72 -0.02 9.28
CA ASP A 720 26.89 1.02 10.29
C ASP A 720 28.30 1.60 10.28
N ARG A 721 29.33 0.77 10.01
CA ARG A 721 30.70 1.27 9.83
C ARG A 721 30.80 2.21 8.62
N LYS A 722 30.15 1.88 7.49
CA LYS A 722 30.06 2.80 6.34
C LYS A 722 29.34 4.09 6.71
N ALA A 723 28.27 4.02 7.51
CA ALA A 723 27.52 5.19 7.96
C ALA A 723 28.34 6.13 8.85
N ILE A 724 29.08 5.57 9.82
CA ILE A 724 29.98 6.34 10.70
C ILE A 724 31.09 6.99 9.88
N THR A 725 31.75 6.24 8.99
CA THR A 725 32.77 6.80 8.09
C THR A 725 32.19 7.87 7.17
N PHE A 726 30.96 7.71 6.68
CA PHE A 726 30.27 8.70 5.85
C PHE A 726 30.03 10.03 6.61
N TYR A 727 29.67 9.98 7.89
CA TYR A 727 29.45 11.18 8.72
C TYR A 727 30.76 11.81 9.22
N PHE A 728 31.69 10.99 9.69
CA PHE A 728 32.83 11.42 10.49
C PHE A 728 34.20 11.24 9.81
N GLY A 729 34.26 10.59 8.66
CA GLY A 729 35.50 10.26 7.95
C GLY A 729 36.19 9.00 8.50
N ASP A 730 37.28 8.56 7.86
CA ASP A 730 37.97 7.31 8.21
C ASP A 730 38.63 7.34 9.61
N ASP A 731 39.04 8.52 10.07
CA ASP A 731 39.75 8.73 11.33
C ASP A 731 38.82 8.88 12.54
N TRP A 732 37.53 8.58 12.42
CA TRP A 732 36.53 8.80 13.47
C TRP A 732 36.92 8.19 14.83
N SER A 733 37.59 7.03 14.82
CA SER A 733 38.04 6.30 16.03
C SER A 733 39.12 7.03 16.83
N THR A 734 39.83 7.97 16.20
CA THR A 734 40.82 8.83 16.88
C THR A 734 40.16 9.95 17.68
N GLY A 735 38.90 10.27 17.39
CA GLY A 735 38.16 11.41 17.92
C GLY A 735 38.39 12.72 17.15
N ASP A 736 39.27 12.77 16.14
CA ASP A 736 39.43 13.96 15.29
C ASP A 736 38.37 14.03 14.19
N ILE A 737 37.19 14.50 14.57
CA ILE A 737 36.07 14.72 13.65
C ILE A 737 35.92 16.19 13.24
N SER A 738 36.89 17.02 13.58
CA SER A 738 36.84 18.47 13.41
C SER A 738 36.70 18.91 11.95
N SER A 739 37.34 18.18 11.06
CA SER A 739 37.44 18.41 9.62
C SER A 739 36.42 17.59 8.82
N SER A 740 35.72 16.65 9.49
CA SER A 740 34.72 15.78 8.89
C SER A 740 33.53 16.57 8.33
N PRO A 741 32.77 15.99 7.38
CA PRO A 741 31.58 16.63 6.82
C PRO A 741 30.59 17.07 7.90
N THR A 742 30.23 16.17 8.81
CA THR A 742 29.29 16.46 9.90
C THR A 742 29.90 17.41 10.92
N GLY A 743 31.17 17.23 11.28
CA GLY A 743 31.84 18.10 12.25
C GLY A 743 31.97 19.56 11.80
N LYS A 744 32.07 19.82 10.49
CA LYS A 744 32.02 21.17 9.92
C LYS A 744 30.63 21.79 10.04
N ARG A 745 29.57 21.02 9.77
CA ARG A 745 28.18 21.52 9.76
C ARG A 745 27.62 21.71 11.15
N VAL A 746 27.87 20.79 12.08
CA VAL A 746 27.40 20.88 13.48
C VAL A 746 27.96 22.10 14.23
N ARG A 747 29.07 22.69 13.76
CA ARG A 747 29.57 23.97 14.30
C ARG A 747 28.74 25.18 13.90
N ASP A 748 27.91 25.07 12.87
CA ASP A 748 26.95 26.11 12.53
C ASP A 748 25.70 25.91 13.40
N ALA A 749 25.24 26.97 14.06
CA ALA A 749 24.01 26.95 14.85
C ALA A 749 22.76 26.69 13.99
N LEU A 750 22.86 26.89 12.67
CA LEU A 750 21.80 26.61 11.70
C LEU A 750 21.89 25.20 11.10
N CYS A 751 22.70 24.31 11.69
CA CYS A 751 22.75 22.90 11.28
C CYS A 751 21.38 22.24 11.42
N ASN A 752 20.99 21.45 10.43
CA ASN A 752 19.72 20.74 10.46
C ASN A 752 19.71 19.65 11.54
N SER A 753 18.60 19.57 12.27
CA SER A 753 18.42 18.65 13.40
C SER A 753 18.57 17.16 13.01
N TYR A 754 18.14 16.77 11.81
CA TYR A 754 18.22 15.36 11.35
C TYR A 754 19.67 14.85 11.30
N GLU A 755 20.64 15.69 10.93
CA GLU A 755 22.04 15.30 10.85
C GLU A 755 22.63 15.05 12.24
N ILE A 756 22.27 15.89 13.20
CA ILE A 756 22.71 15.74 14.60
C ILE A 756 22.15 14.44 15.16
N GLN A 757 20.86 14.17 14.96
CA GLN A 757 20.20 12.98 15.47
C GLN A 757 20.73 11.68 14.84
N ASN A 758 21.01 11.67 13.53
CA ASN A 758 21.68 10.55 12.88
C ASN A 758 23.08 10.33 13.47
N ALA A 759 23.84 11.40 13.67
CA ALA A 759 25.18 11.34 14.27
C ALA A 759 25.16 10.77 15.70
N GLU A 760 24.25 11.22 16.56
CA GLU A 760 24.06 10.67 17.91
C GLU A 760 23.73 9.18 17.87
N THR A 761 22.81 8.77 16.98
CA THR A 761 22.38 7.37 16.86
C THR A 761 23.53 6.46 16.45
N LEU A 762 24.30 6.88 15.43
CA LEU A 762 25.45 6.11 14.95
C LEU A 762 26.51 5.93 16.04
N ILE A 763 26.76 6.98 16.84
CA ILE A 763 27.74 6.90 17.93
C ILE A 763 27.23 5.99 19.05
N LEU A 764 25.97 6.11 19.48
CA LEU A 764 25.38 5.24 20.51
C LEU A 764 25.39 3.78 20.08
N ARG A 765 24.98 3.50 18.84
CA ARG A 765 24.99 2.16 18.26
C ARG A 765 26.39 1.56 18.21
N ALA A 766 27.40 2.35 17.85
CA ALA A 766 28.80 1.91 17.87
C ALA A 766 29.29 1.57 19.28
N ASN A 767 28.97 2.41 20.27
CA ASN A 767 29.33 2.14 21.65
C ASN A 767 28.66 0.85 22.16
N ARG A 768 27.34 0.71 21.97
CA ARG A 768 26.59 -0.47 22.44
C ARG A 768 27.02 -1.77 21.75
N ARG A 769 27.28 -1.75 20.45
CA ARG A 769 27.82 -2.92 19.74
C ARG A 769 29.21 -3.29 20.26
N ALA A 770 30.09 -2.31 20.48
CA ALA A 770 31.43 -2.60 21.00
C ALA A 770 31.37 -3.22 22.41
N VAL A 771 30.37 -2.85 23.21
CA VAL A 771 30.07 -3.48 24.51
C VAL A 771 29.59 -4.93 24.33
N SER A 772 28.60 -5.18 23.46
CA SER A 772 28.05 -6.54 23.27
C SER A 772 29.09 -7.52 22.69
N GLU A 773 29.94 -7.05 21.76
CA GLU A 773 31.04 -7.83 21.19
C GLU A 773 32.28 -7.93 22.10
N GLN A 774 32.28 -7.25 23.26
CA GLN A 774 33.43 -7.15 24.17
C GLN A 774 34.71 -6.63 23.49
N ASN A 775 34.57 -5.72 22.51
CA ASN A 775 35.68 -5.13 21.77
C ASN A 775 36.18 -3.83 22.42
N SER A 776 37.16 -3.94 23.31
CA SER A 776 37.69 -2.79 24.08
C SER A 776 38.28 -1.67 23.21
N LEU A 777 38.95 -2.01 22.10
CA LEU A 777 39.57 -1.02 21.21
C LEU A 777 38.52 -0.19 20.48
N GLU A 778 37.47 -0.84 19.96
CA GLU A 778 36.38 -0.18 19.25
C GLU A 778 35.53 0.65 20.22
N LEU A 779 35.34 0.16 21.46
CA LEU A 779 34.66 0.89 22.53
C LEU A 779 35.40 2.18 22.89
N GLU A 780 36.72 2.11 23.12
CA GLU A 780 37.52 3.33 23.39
C GLU A 780 37.41 4.35 22.25
N GLY A 781 37.45 3.89 21.00
CA GLY A 781 37.30 4.75 19.83
C GLY A 781 35.92 5.41 19.77
N ALA A 782 34.86 4.66 20.06
CA ALA A 782 33.48 5.16 20.07
C ALA A 782 33.22 6.16 21.21
N ILE A 783 33.83 5.96 22.39
CA ILE A 783 33.74 6.91 23.52
C ILE A 783 34.47 8.21 23.18
N ARG A 784 35.66 8.15 22.57
CA ARG A 784 36.39 9.35 22.11
C ARG A 784 35.58 10.11 21.06
N LEU A 785 34.96 9.40 20.13
CA LEU A 785 34.06 9.98 19.14
C LEU A 785 32.89 10.71 19.81
N ALA A 786 32.23 10.09 20.79
CA ALA A 786 31.14 10.69 21.55
C ALA A 786 31.56 11.98 22.26
N SER A 787 32.69 11.96 22.97
CA SER A 787 33.22 13.13 23.69
C SER A 787 33.54 14.29 22.75
N SER A 788 34.20 14.00 21.62
CA SER A 788 34.47 15.00 20.58
C SER A 788 33.20 15.58 19.96
N PHE A 789 32.19 14.75 19.71
CA PHE A 789 30.93 15.17 19.12
C PHE A 789 30.13 16.08 20.07
N ILE A 790 30.04 15.75 21.36
CA ILE A 790 29.45 16.61 22.39
C ILE A 790 30.15 17.99 22.40
N GLY A 791 31.47 17.99 22.36
CA GLY A 791 32.25 19.22 22.30
C GLY A 791 31.98 20.06 21.04
N LEU A 792 31.58 19.44 19.92
CA LEU A 792 31.15 20.16 18.71
C LEU A 792 29.72 20.70 18.83
N LEU A 793 28.79 19.93 19.40
CA LEU A 793 27.42 20.40 19.67
C LEU A 793 27.44 21.66 20.54
N MET A 794 28.26 21.65 21.60
CA MET A 794 28.45 22.81 22.48
C MET A 794 29.08 24.03 21.78
N LYS A 795 29.88 23.82 20.74
CA LYS A 795 30.46 24.92 19.95
C LYS A 795 29.51 25.49 18.90
N GLY A 796 28.55 24.69 18.45
CA GLY A 796 27.50 25.09 17.51
C GLY A 796 26.20 25.52 18.19
N ASP A 797 26.21 25.79 19.50
CA ASP A 797 25.03 26.20 20.28
C ASP A 797 23.86 25.20 20.28
N HIS A 798 24.14 23.91 19.99
CA HIS A 798 23.13 22.82 19.98
C HIS A 798 22.88 22.27 21.38
N PHE A 799 22.54 23.13 22.34
CA PHE A 799 22.51 22.79 23.78
C PHE A 799 21.50 21.69 24.12
N ARG A 800 20.33 21.67 23.48
CA ARG A 800 19.32 20.61 23.69
C ARG A 800 19.85 19.24 23.27
N ALA A 801 20.53 19.16 22.13
CA ALA A 801 21.13 17.92 21.65
C ALA A 801 22.32 17.50 22.54
N ALA A 802 23.17 18.46 22.93
CA ALA A 802 24.30 18.22 23.82
C ALA A 802 23.86 17.69 25.20
N GLU A 803 22.82 18.28 25.79
CA GLU A 803 22.24 17.84 27.07
C GLU A 803 21.76 16.39 26.97
N ARG A 804 20.86 16.11 26.02
CA ARG A 804 20.30 14.79 25.80
C ARG A 804 21.36 13.72 25.54
N PHE A 805 22.25 13.96 24.58
CA PHE A 805 23.27 12.98 24.19
C PHE A 805 24.31 12.76 25.30
N SER A 806 24.66 13.79 26.06
CA SER A 806 25.55 13.62 27.21
C SER A 806 24.88 12.81 28.31
N SER A 807 23.58 12.98 28.56
CA SER A 807 22.83 12.18 29.54
C SER A 807 22.89 10.68 29.20
N ASP A 808 22.66 10.31 27.93
CA ASP A 808 22.73 8.91 27.50
C ASP A 808 24.14 8.33 27.69
N MET A 809 25.18 9.10 27.32
CA MET A 809 26.57 8.67 27.45
C MET A 809 27.03 8.58 28.91
N VAL A 810 26.58 9.48 29.78
CA VAL A 810 26.85 9.40 31.23
C VAL A 810 26.29 8.10 31.79
N ARG A 811 25.03 7.78 31.47
CA ARG A 811 24.38 6.54 31.92
C ARG A 811 25.15 5.30 31.46
N LEU A 812 25.46 5.23 30.16
CA LEU A 812 26.20 4.10 29.58
C LEU A 812 27.57 3.90 30.25
N LEU A 813 28.34 4.97 30.45
CA LEU A 813 29.67 4.87 31.05
C LEU A 813 29.62 4.51 32.55
N GLN A 814 28.58 4.94 33.26
CA GLN A 814 28.38 4.55 34.66
C GLN A 814 28.08 3.06 34.81
N GLU A 815 27.26 2.50 33.92
CA GLU A 815 26.92 1.07 33.92
C GLU A 815 28.14 0.20 33.59
N LEU A 816 28.99 0.64 32.65
CA LEU A 816 30.21 -0.08 32.26
C LEU A 816 31.30 -0.04 33.35
N GLY A 817 31.46 1.10 34.01
CA GLY A 817 32.58 1.36 34.92
C GLY A 817 33.93 1.48 34.20
N GLY A 818 34.94 2.03 34.88
CA GLY A 818 36.33 2.06 34.38
C GLY A 818 36.73 3.25 33.49
N PHE A 819 35.78 4.07 33.03
CA PHE A 819 36.01 5.24 32.17
C PHE A 819 35.85 6.59 32.91
N GLU A 820 36.33 6.67 34.15
CA GLU A 820 36.12 7.81 35.06
C GLU A 820 36.54 9.17 34.47
N LYS A 821 37.62 9.17 33.69
CA LYS A 821 38.13 10.40 33.05
C LYS A 821 37.17 10.88 31.98
N GLU A 822 36.79 10.00 31.05
CA GLU A 822 35.87 10.30 29.96
C GLU A 822 34.49 10.67 30.51
N LEU A 823 33.99 9.93 31.51
CA LEU A 823 32.76 10.21 32.24
C LEU A 823 32.78 11.62 32.84
N THR A 824 33.87 12.00 33.51
CA THR A 824 34.00 13.35 34.10
C THR A 824 33.97 14.46 33.03
N VAL A 825 34.61 14.23 31.88
CA VAL A 825 34.61 15.20 30.77
C VAL A 825 33.21 15.34 30.16
N ILE A 826 32.49 14.24 29.98
CA ILE A 826 31.12 14.25 29.47
C ILE A 826 30.17 14.92 30.47
N ARG A 827 30.27 14.60 31.77
CA ARG A 827 29.49 15.28 32.83
C ARG A 827 29.72 16.79 32.86
N TYR A 828 30.97 17.21 32.63
CA TYR A 828 31.29 18.63 32.53
C TYR A 828 30.53 19.32 31.38
N GLU A 829 30.48 18.70 30.20
CA GLU A 829 29.71 19.25 29.07
C GLU A 829 28.19 19.13 29.30
N TYR A 830 27.73 18.06 29.94
CA TYR A 830 26.35 17.86 30.34
C TYR A 830 25.85 18.99 31.25
N ALA A 831 26.60 19.31 32.32
CA ALA A 831 26.30 20.39 33.24
C ALA A 831 26.23 21.75 32.54
N ARG A 832 27.12 22.00 31.58
CA ARG A 832 27.09 23.22 30.76
C ARG A 832 25.85 23.29 29.89
N ALA A 833 25.44 22.18 29.28
CA ALA A 833 24.26 22.11 28.44
C ALA A 833 22.98 22.32 29.26
N LEU A 834 22.84 21.64 30.42
CA LEU A 834 21.73 21.83 31.37
C LEU A 834 21.58 23.30 31.79
N ARG A 835 22.69 23.98 32.11
CA ARG A 835 22.69 25.41 32.45
C ARG A 835 22.15 26.27 31.30
N MET A 836 22.56 25.99 30.06
CA MET A 836 22.08 26.72 28.88
C MET A 836 20.61 26.44 28.56
N MET A 837 20.10 25.26 28.93
CA MET A 837 18.68 24.91 28.84
C MET A 837 17.83 25.47 29.98
N GLY A 838 18.45 26.14 30.97
CA GLY A 838 17.74 26.69 32.13
C GLY A 838 17.41 25.68 33.24
N LYS A 839 17.90 24.43 33.15
CA LYS A 839 17.77 23.39 34.20
C LYS A 839 18.82 23.61 35.30
N VAL A 840 18.68 24.71 36.04
CA VAL A 840 19.71 25.26 36.93
C VAL A 840 20.09 24.33 38.08
N ALA A 841 19.10 23.74 38.76
CA ALA A 841 19.32 22.86 39.91
C ALA A 841 20.08 21.59 39.53
N GLU A 842 19.69 20.96 38.41
CA GLU A 842 20.39 19.78 37.85
C GLU A 842 21.81 20.13 37.42
N ALA A 843 21.99 21.26 36.71
CA ALA A 843 23.32 21.73 36.31
C ALA A 843 24.25 21.95 37.50
N LYS A 844 23.73 22.53 38.60
CA LYS A 844 24.47 22.74 39.85
C LYS A 844 24.92 21.42 40.46
N ALA A 845 24.01 20.47 40.63
CA ALA A 845 24.33 19.15 41.18
C ALA A 845 25.41 18.43 40.35
N GLU A 846 25.30 18.50 39.01
CA GLU A 846 26.31 17.94 38.11
C GLU A 846 27.66 18.64 38.25
N PHE A 847 27.73 19.98 38.30
CA PHE A 847 28.97 20.71 38.53
C PHE A 847 29.63 20.38 39.88
N GLU A 848 28.84 20.22 40.95
CA GLU A 848 29.33 19.86 42.28
C GLU A 848 29.90 18.43 42.33
N SER A 849 29.39 17.53 41.49
CA SER A 849 29.83 16.13 41.41
C SER A 849 31.15 15.92 40.64
N LEU A 850 31.65 16.92 39.91
CA LEU A 850 32.78 16.75 39.01
C LEU A 850 34.10 16.46 39.74
N ASN A 851 34.78 15.40 39.32
CA ASN A 851 36.16 15.17 39.75
C ASN A 851 37.14 16.08 39.01
N HIS A 852 37.48 17.21 39.63
CA HIS A 852 38.38 18.19 39.03
C HIS A 852 39.73 17.59 38.61
N SER A 853 40.24 16.50 39.19
CA SER A 853 41.54 15.94 38.80
C SER A 853 41.63 15.55 37.31
N PHE A 854 40.52 15.13 36.69
CA PHE A 854 40.46 14.72 35.28
C PHE A 854 40.21 15.87 34.30
N LEU A 855 39.90 17.07 34.78
CA LEU A 855 39.62 18.24 33.96
C LEU A 855 40.89 19.05 33.66
N SER A 856 40.96 19.61 32.45
CA SER A 856 41.98 20.59 32.08
C SER A 856 41.84 21.87 32.91
N ARG A 857 42.90 22.68 32.99
CA ARG A 857 42.87 23.96 33.72
C ARG A 857 41.75 24.90 33.23
N ALA A 858 41.48 24.91 31.93
CA ALA A 858 40.41 25.71 31.34
C ALA A 858 39.01 25.17 31.71
N GLN A 859 38.82 23.84 31.66
CA GLN A 859 37.56 23.20 32.03
C GLN A 859 37.24 23.41 33.52
N LYS A 860 38.23 23.25 34.42
CA LYS A 860 38.09 23.56 35.86
C LYS A 860 37.57 24.96 36.10
N GLN A 861 38.18 25.94 35.42
CA GLN A 861 37.76 27.32 35.55
C GLN A 861 36.34 27.54 35.05
N SER A 862 36.00 26.95 33.90
CA SER A 862 34.66 27.05 33.34
C SER A 862 33.61 26.32 34.17
N ALA A 863 33.97 25.23 34.87
CA ALA A 863 33.09 24.49 35.76
C ALA A 863 32.73 25.33 37.01
N GLU A 864 33.75 25.92 37.65
CA GLU A 864 33.55 26.83 38.79
C GLU A 864 32.74 28.07 38.41
N LEU A 865 32.98 28.62 37.21
CA LEU A 865 32.15 29.71 36.67
C LEU A 865 30.71 29.25 36.40
N GLY A 866 30.52 28.06 35.84
CA GLY A 866 29.21 27.46 35.60
C GLY A 866 28.41 27.32 36.90
N LEU A 867 29.05 26.79 37.95
CA LEU A 867 28.50 26.68 39.29
C LEU A 867 28.14 28.06 39.87
N ALA A 868 29.03 29.06 39.73
CA ALA A 868 28.77 30.42 40.17
C ALA A 868 27.52 31.01 39.51
N LEU A 869 27.36 30.81 38.19
CA LEU A 869 26.19 31.29 37.44
C LEU A 869 24.89 30.56 37.85
N CYS A 870 24.97 29.27 38.16
CA CYS A 870 23.81 28.53 38.66
C CYS A 870 23.37 29.04 40.04
N LEU A 871 24.32 29.21 40.97
CA LEU A 871 24.06 29.73 42.32
C LEU A 871 23.50 31.16 42.28
N ASP A 872 24.03 32.01 41.39
CA ASP A 872 23.55 33.38 41.20
C ASP A 872 22.09 33.40 40.72
N LYS A 873 21.73 32.50 39.79
CA LYS A 873 20.35 32.34 39.30
C LYS A 873 19.39 31.80 40.37
N GLU A 874 19.86 30.96 41.30
CA GLU A 874 19.09 30.51 42.47
C GLU A 874 18.98 31.57 43.59
N ASN A 875 19.59 32.76 43.41
CA ASN A 875 19.73 33.83 44.40
C ASN A 875 20.62 33.47 45.61
N ASP A 876 21.45 32.44 45.52
CA ASP A 876 22.52 32.17 46.50
C ASP A 876 23.75 33.05 46.20
N THR A 877 23.62 34.33 46.55
CA THR A 877 24.65 35.34 46.31
C THR A 877 25.99 35.02 46.99
N ALA A 878 25.95 34.44 48.19
CA ALA A 878 27.16 34.08 48.94
C ALA A 878 27.91 32.93 48.28
N GLY A 879 27.19 31.85 47.91
CA GLY A 879 27.75 30.72 47.19
C GLY A 879 28.29 31.12 45.81
N ALA A 880 27.54 31.94 45.06
CA ALA A 880 27.94 32.46 43.76
C ALA A 880 29.25 33.26 43.85
N ALA A 881 29.40 34.11 44.86
CA ALA A 881 30.63 34.89 45.08
C ALA A 881 31.83 34.00 45.39
N GLU A 882 31.63 32.93 46.17
CA GLU A 882 32.70 31.99 46.51
C GLU A 882 33.18 31.22 45.27
N ALA A 883 32.24 30.66 44.49
CA ALA A 883 32.54 29.95 43.25
C ALA A 883 33.21 30.88 42.21
N ALA A 884 32.74 32.12 42.07
CA ALA A 884 33.38 33.12 41.18
C ALA A 884 34.83 33.42 41.61
N LYS A 885 35.12 33.54 42.91
CA LYS A 885 36.49 33.71 43.43
C LYS A 885 37.37 32.48 43.13
N ARG A 886 36.83 31.27 43.24
CA ARG A 886 37.56 30.04 42.85
C ARG A 886 37.88 30.03 41.35
N ALA A 887 36.94 30.42 40.50
CA ALA A 887 37.18 30.57 39.06
C ALA A 887 38.26 31.62 38.73
N LEU A 888 38.26 32.77 39.42
CA LEU A 888 39.27 33.83 39.26
C LEU A 888 40.68 33.38 39.64
N LYS A 889 40.80 32.59 40.72
CA LYS A 889 42.10 32.08 41.19
C LYS A 889 42.80 31.20 40.15
N ILE A 890 42.06 30.56 39.24
CA ILE A 890 42.63 29.69 38.22
C ILE A 890 43.31 30.48 37.10
N ASN A 891 42.63 31.44 36.48
CA ASN A 891 43.20 32.35 35.49
C ASN A 891 42.37 33.65 35.37
N PRO A 892 42.80 34.76 36.00
CA PRO A 892 42.04 36.01 35.96
C PRO A 892 42.03 36.67 34.57
N HIS A 893 42.97 36.33 33.68
CA HIS A 893 43.18 37.02 32.40
C HIS A 893 42.56 36.29 31.20
N CYS A 894 41.36 35.74 31.36
CA CYS A 894 40.60 35.10 30.28
C CYS A 894 39.13 35.57 30.30
N SER A 895 38.36 35.21 29.28
CA SER A 895 36.93 35.57 29.21
C SER A 895 36.13 35.01 30.40
N ALA A 896 36.44 33.80 30.86
CA ALA A 896 35.77 33.19 32.01
C ALA A 896 36.10 33.92 33.32
N GLY A 897 37.34 34.38 33.49
CA GLY A 897 37.74 35.22 34.62
C GLY A 897 37.00 36.56 34.63
N ALA A 898 36.91 37.23 33.47
CA ALA A 898 36.18 38.49 33.36
C ALA A 898 34.66 38.32 33.60
N GLN A 899 34.07 37.18 33.21
CA GLN A 899 32.68 36.85 33.58
C GLN A 899 32.52 36.59 35.09
N ALA A 900 33.52 36.01 35.76
CA ALA A 900 33.49 35.87 37.21
C ALA A 900 33.61 37.23 37.93
N GLU A 901 34.39 38.18 37.40
CA GLU A 901 34.41 39.58 37.89
C GLU A 901 33.03 40.25 37.75
N LEU A 902 32.31 39.97 36.65
CA LEU A 902 30.96 40.49 36.43
C LEU A 902 29.98 40.02 37.51
N ILE A 903 30.00 38.75 37.91
CA ILE A 903 29.14 38.23 39.00
C ILE A 903 29.41 39.00 40.29
N LEU A 904 30.68 39.20 40.65
CA LEU A 904 31.06 39.95 41.85
C LEU A 904 30.65 41.43 41.76
N ALA A 905 30.75 42.04 40.57
CA ALA A 905 30.34 43.43 40.35
C ALA A 905 28.82 43.60 40.52
N ASN A 906 28.00 42.66 40.04
CA ASN A 906 26.54 42.71 40.17
C ASN A 906 26.04 42.61 41.63
N GLN A 907 26.88 42.14 42.56
CA GLN A 907 26.56 42.06 43.98
C GLN A 907 26.90 43.34 44.77
N ILE A 908 27.51 44.35 44.15
CA ILE A 908 27.81 45.64 44.79
C ILE A 908 26.50 46.33 45.20
N SER A 909 26.30 46.60 46.49
CA SER A 909 25.03 47.14 47.01
C SER A 909 24.71 48.57 46.52
N ASP A 910 25.74 49.40 46.29
CA ASP A 910 25.58 50.77 45.79
C ASP A 910 25.41 50.80 44.25
N PRO A 911 24.27 51.28 43.71
CA PRO A 911 24.01 51.31 42.27
C PRO A 911 25.00 52.16 41.47
N ALA A 912 25.51 53.27 42.04
CA ALA A 912 26.46 54.14 41.35
C ALA A 912 27.83 53.46 41.20
N SER A 913 28.33 52.86 42.28
CA SER A 913 29.57 52.06 42.27
C SER A 913 29.44 50.82 41.37
N ARG A 914 28.26 50.17 41.36
CA ARG A 914 27.96 49.06 40.45
C ARG A 914 28.03 49.48 38.98
N LYS A 915 27.38 50.60 38.60
CA LYS A 915 27.40 51.14 37.23
C LYS A 915 28.81 51.50 36.77
N LEU A 916 29.63 52.07 37.66
CA LEU A 916 31.03 52.39 37.38
C LEU A 916 31.86 51.13 37.10
N GLU A 917 31.72 50.10 37.94
CA GLU A 917 32.47 48.85 37.80
C GLU A 917 32.04 48.05 36.55
N LEU A 918 30.74 47.99 36.25
CA LEU A 918 30.23 47.40 35.01
C LEU A 918 30.75 48.13 33.77
N SER A 919 30.84 49.47 33.81
CA SER A 919 31.40 50.27 32.71
C SER A 919 32.90 50.00 32.51
N ARG A 920 33.66 49.81 33.60
CA ARG A 920 35.08 49.41 33.55
C ARG A 920 35.23 48.04 32.89
N LEU A 921 34.40 47.07 33.29
CA LEU A 921 34.39 45.72 32.73
C LEU A 921 33.98 45.70 31.26
N LEU A 922 33.01 46.53 30.85
CA LEU A 922 32.59 46.66 29.45
C LEU A 922 33.76 47.13 28.58
N HIS A 923 34.49 48.17 29.01
CA HIS A 923 35.65 48.66 28.27
C HIS A 923 36.76 47.60 28.14
N LEU A 924 37.00 46.84 29.22
CA LEU A 924 37.95 45.73 29.20
C LEU A 924 37.52 44.62 28.22
N ALA A 925 36.25 44.24 28.24
CA ALA A 925 35.67 43.23 27.37
C ALA A 925 35.74 43.64 25.89
N GLN A 926 35.42 44.91 25.58
CA GLN A 926 35.52 45.47 24.22
C GLN A 926 36.98 45.47 23.72
N LYS A 927 37.94 45.90 24.55
CA LYS A 927 39.38 45.89 24.22
C LYS A 927 39.90 44.48 23.93
N LYS A 928 39.42 43.49 24.68
CA LYS A 928 39.78 42.07 24.51
C LYS A 928 38.93 41.33 23.47
N LYS A 929 37.92 42.01 22.90
CA LYS A 929 36.96 41.46 21.93
C LYS A 929 36.14 40.29 22.47
N TYR A 930 35.83 40.28 23.77
CA TYR A 930 34.95 39.28 24.40
C TYR A 930 33.48 39.64 24.15
N LYS A 931 32.97 39.33 22.96
CA LYS A 931 31.65 39.79 22.50
C LYS A 931 30.48 39.34 23.39
N VAL A 932 30.43 38.07 23.77
CA VAL A 932 29.38 37.51 24.66
C VAL A 932 29.38 38.24 26.01
N LEU A 933 30.56 38.48 26.59
CA LEU A 933 30.69 39.22 27.84
C LEU A 933 30.24 40.68 27.69
N CYS A 934 30.59 41.35 26.59
CA CYS A 934 30.11 42.71 26.31
C CYS A 934 28.57 42.75 26.32
N ASN A 935 27.93 41.79 25.63
CA ASN A 935 26.48 41.72 25.55
C ASN A 935 25.85 41.48 26.92
N ASN A 936 26.40 40.56 27.72
CA ASN A 936 25.93 40.30 29.09
C ASN A 936 26.03 41.57 29.97
N ILE A 937 27.15 42.31 29.91
CA ILE A 937 27.33 43.55 30.68
C ILE A 937 26.36 44.64 30.23
N LEU A 938 26.12 44.78 28.92
CA LEU A 938 25.15 45.73 28.36
C LEU A 938 23.73 45.41 28.84
N LEU A 939 23.36 44.13 28.93
CA LEU A 939 22.08 43.70 29.47
C LEU A 939 21.94 44.02 30.97
N ASP A 940 23.02 43.87 31.75
CA ASP A 940 23.03 44.25 33.17
C ASP A 940 22.91 45.76 33.35
N LEU A 941 23.60 46.56 32.51
CA LEU A 941 23.48 48.02 32.48
C LEU A 941 22.07 48.47 32.07
N ALA A 942 21.43 47.77 31.13
CA ALA A 942 20.04 48.02 30.74
C ALA A 942 19.06 47.74 31.88
N ARG A 943 19.23 46.62 32.60
CA ARG A 943 18.43 46.30 33.80
C ARG A 943 18.60 47.33 34.91
N LEU A 944 19.82 47.83 35.12
CA LEU A 944 20.08 48.90 36.08
C LEU A 944 19.44 50.22 35.66
N ALA A 945 19.47 50.57 34.37
CA ALA A 945 18.80 51.76 33.83
C ALA A 945 17.28 51.67 34.02
N GLU A 946 16.66 50.53 33.71
CA GLU A 946 15.23 50.29 33.95
C GLU A 946 14.87 50.44 35.44
N SER A 947 15.69 49.90 36.35
CA SER A 947 15.48 50.05 37.80
C SER A 947 15.66 51.47 38.34
N ALA A 948 16.34 52.33 37.57
CA ALA A 948 16.60 53.73 37.89
C ALA A 948 15.70 54.71 37.12
N ASP A 949 14.69 54.21 36.38
CA ASP A 949 13.79 55.00 35.51
C ASP A 949 14.54 55.77 34.39
N GLU A 950 15.73 55.29 34.02
CA GLU A 950 16.55 55.76 32.89
C GLU A 950 16.23 54.95 31.62
N SER A 951 16.41 55.53 30.43
CA SER A 951 16.13 54.83 29.16
C SER A 951 17.15 53.73 28.87
N PRO A 952 16.73 52.44 28.73
CA PRO A 952 17.64 51.33 28.42
C PRO A 952 17.97 51.20 26.93
N VAL A 953 17.34 52.02 26.07
CA VAL A 953 17.33 51.86 24.60
C VAL A 953 18.74 51.83 24.01
N GLN A 954 19.65 52.68 24.49
CA GLN A 954 21.01 52.78 23.95
C GLN A 954 21.82 51.49 24.15
N TYR A 955 21.72 50.86 25.33
CA TYR A 955 22.43 49.62 25.62
C TYR A 955 21.85 48.46 24.79
N LEU A 956 20.53 48.40 24.63
CA LEU A 956 19.86 47.35 23.88
C LEU A 956 20.10 47.47 22.36
N GLU A 957 20.17 48.69 21.81
CA GLU A 957 20.57 48.91 20.42
C GLU A 957 22.00 48.43 20.13
N GLU A 958 22.92 48.59 21.09
CA GLU A 958 24.30 48.13 20.95
C GLU A 958 24.39 46.60 20.92
N VAL A 959 23.60 45.90 21.75
CA VAL A 959 23.47 44.43 21.72
C VAL A 959 22.91 43.95 20.38
N ILE A 960 21.91 44.64 19.82
CA ILE A 960 21.34 44.26 18.51
C ILE A 960 22.33 44.48 17.35
N LYS A 961 23.13 45.55 17.40
CA LYS A 961 24.18 45.80 16.39
C LYS A 961 25.28 44.73 16.45
N SER A 962 25.69 44.32 17.64
CA SER A 962 26.71 43.28 17.84
C SER A 962 26.20 41.89 17.41
N ALA A 963 24.89 41.64 17.56
CA ALA A 963 24.17 40.40 17.25
C ALA A 963 24.04 40.04 15.75
N SER A 964 24.35 40.96 14.83
CA SER A 964 24.32 40.70 13.38
C SER A 964 25.42 39.73 12.88
N ASN A 965 26.35 39.35 13.76
CA ASN A 965 27.39 38.37 13.50
C ASN A 965 27.08 37.05 14.22
N LYS A 966 27.23 35.90 13.53
CA LYS A 966 26.94 34.52 13.98
C LYS A 966 27.61 34.04 15.30
N GLU A 967 28.32 34.89 16.06
CA GLU A 967 29.14 34.50 17.21
C GLU A 967 28.43 34.58 18.59
N ASP A 968 27.23 35.16 18.69
CA ASP A 968 26.44 35.19 19.93
C ASP A 968 24.94 34.97 19.62
N PHE A 969 24.65 33.82 19.01
CA PHE A 969 23.31 33.47 18.52
C PHE A 969 22.30 33.34 19.67
N TYR A 970 22.70 32.74 20.79
CA TYR A 970 21.82 32.48 21.94
C TYR A 970 21.29 33.77 22.58
N ASN A 971 22.18 34.71 22.98
CA ASN A 971 21.75 35.97 23.58
C ASN A 971 20.89 36.79 22.61
N THR A 972 21.19 36.70 21.32
CA THR A 972 20.40 37.37 20.26
C THR A 972 18.98 36.81 20.17
N ALA A 973 18.82 35.48 20.19
CA ALA A 973 17.54 34.80 20.11
C ALA A 973 16.68 35.03 21.36
N GLU A 974 17.26 34.90 22.55
CA GLU A 974 16.60 35.13 23.84
C GLU A 974 16.07 36.58 23.94
N GLN A 975 16.86 37.57 23.50
CA GLN A 975 16.44 38.96 23.53
C GLN A 975 15.38 39.29 22.48
N ARG A 976 15.47 38.75 21.26
CA ARG A 976 14.39 38.90 20.26
C ARG A 976 13.05 38.37 20.78
N PHE A 977 13.06 37.24 21.48
CA PHE A 977 11.87 36.65 22.09
C PHE A 977 11.31 37.50 23.25
N ASN A 978 12.15 37.92 24.19
CA ASN A 978 11.75 38.80 25.30
C ASN A 978 11.24 40.17 24.83
N TRP A 979 11.74 40.68 23.71
CA TRP A 979 11.30 41.93 23.09
C TRP A 979 9.93 41.83 22.40
N GLN A 980 9.57 40.69 21.82
CA GLN A 980 8.25 40.48 21.21
C GLN A 980 7.12 40.45 22.26
N GLN A 981 7.44 40.14 23.52
CA GLN A 981 6.47 40.07 24.61
C GLN A 981 6.24 41.39 25.36
N LYS A 982 7.02 42.47 25.09
CA LYS A 982 6.83 43.79 25.72
C LYS A 982 5.87 44.67 24.89
N PRO A 983 4.67 45.06 25.39
CA PRO A 983 3.64 45.74 24.59
C PRO A 983 3.93 47.17 24.12
N CYS A 984 5.00 47.82 24.59
CA CYS A 984 5.18 49.26 24.45
C CYS A 984 6.60 49.68 24.07
N ALA A 985 7.10 49.33 22.88
CA ALA A 985 8.26 50.04 22.28
C ALA A 985 8.43 49.83 20.76
N VAL A 986 7.45 49.23 20.05
CA VAL A 986 7.67 48.76 18.68
C VAL A 986 6.90 49.62 17.68
N ARG A 987 7.40 50.84 17.39
CA ARG A 987 7.02 51.55 16.13
C ARG A 987 8.16 52.28 15.43
N SER A 988 9.31 52.54 16.06
CA SER A 988 10.38 53.33 15.42
C SER A 988 11.55 52.50 14.83
N LEU A 989 11.75 51.24 15.24
CA LEU A 989 12.94 50.46 14.85
C LEU A 989 12.68 49.31 13.85
N THR A 990 11.43 48.84 13.72
CA THR A 990 11.06 47.78 12.75
C THR A 990 11.12 48.24 11.28
N ARG A 991 11.24 49.54 11.01
CA ARG A 991 11.36 50.07 9.64
C ARG A 991 12.78 50.18 9.09
N SER A 992 13.83 50.11 9.92
CA SER A 992 15.20 50.41 9.48
C SER A 992 16.07 49.19 9.17
N THR A 993 15.68 47.98 9.59
CA THR A 993 16.56 46.80 9.53
C THR A 993 16.17 45.75 8.49
N GLY A 994 14.96 45.79 7.91
CA GLY A 994 14.60 44.98 6.74
C GLY A 994 14.76 43.47 6.94
N ILE A 995 14.29 42.92 8.05
CA ILE A 995 14.31 41.47 8.34
C ILE A 995 12.87 41.03 8.62
N TYR A 996 12.29 40.28 7.68
CA TYR A 996 11.13 39.40 7.87
C TYR A 996 11.63 37.97 7.98
#